data_AF-A0A8C3GR24-F1
#
_entry.id   AF-A0A8C3GR24-F1
#
_cell.length_a   1.000
_cell.length_b   1.000
_cell.length_c   1.000
_cell.angle_alpha   90.00
_cell.angle_beta   90.00
_cell.angle_gamma   90.00
#
_symmetry.space_group_name_H-M   'P 1'
#
loop_
_entity.id
_entity.type
_entity.pdbx_description
1 polymer ?
#
loop_
_entity_poly.entity_id
_entity_poly.type
_entity_poly.pdbx_seq_one_letter_code
_entity_poly.pdbx_strand_id
1 'polypeptide(L)'
;SYSVSELPGPQPSAPGALPRYRKAVFVEFPDASFAQPKPKPAWMGLLGPTIQAEVYDTVVITFKNLASRPYNLHAIGVSYWKASEGAGYEDETSQLEKEGDRVDPGKMHTYVWEIQQNQGPTDGDSPCLTHSYSSNIDSVKDTNSGLIGALLVCRPGKSNPGWGQVRCSHGLRGRGIKDTSQRLTTAVGSVSCAPQPLPHTRGELHTINGYVNGSLPGEHQSVHWHVIGLGTGPEVHSVFFEGHTFLVRGHRLSSLEISPATYLTAQTMPGTAGQFRMFCQIPSHQQGNLSLQEPGGKEDPKTWTHYIAAEEMDWDYAPRKPASLDSLFLEAGPQRIGSKYKKVMFVEYEDASFKTRKMSQEDKGILGPVLKGEVGDQFKIVFRNLASRPYNIYPHGLTSIRPSSPDLTDVPLGCVLAAKDVKDIPIAPGQSFTYSWRVTTEDGPTQADPRCLTRFYYSSINPERDTASGLIGPLLICFKKSMDQRGNQTAPYLMCKAANCSPCTQAKGWLVLFSVFDENRSWYLEENIRRFCTDAAHVDTQDPQFYASNVMHTVNGFVFDNLKLDVCLHEVVYWYVLSVGAQTDFLSVFFSGNTFKRNTVFEDVLTLFPFSGETVFMKADKPDYDDYGETEQAMEDFDIYEEGEHDPRSFQGRIRQYFIAAVEVMWEYGNQRPQHFLKAMDPRSGRRKPFRQYRKVVFREYLDSSFTQPLIRGELDEHLGILGPYIRAEVEDVIMFKNMASRPFSFHSTLQGYEELRDTVSGEEAVQPGGLRDYSWKVLPQMAPTTQEFDCKAWAYFSNVDLEKDLHSGLIGPLIICRQNVVNTVSRRQLAVQEFSLLFTIFDETKSWYFRENMKRNCRPPCRIQLDNPDFRRNHSFHAINGYVRDTLPGLVMAQQQWVRWHLLNMGSTEDIHSVHFHGQTFSVRTSQEYRMGVYNLYPGVFGTVEMWPSHAGIWQVECKVGEHQQAGMSALFLVYNLGE
;
A
#
# COMPACT_ATOMS: atom_id res chain seq x y z
N SER A 1 -53.00 -17.95 35.42
CA SER A 1 -52.35 -19.19 34.98
C SER A 1 -52.57 -19.38 33.48
N TYR A 2 -51.64 -18.90 32.66
CA TYR A 2 -51.51 -19.30 31.26
C TYR A 2 -50.02 -19.50 30.99
N SER A 3 -49.67 -20.59 30.32
CA SER A 3 -48.29 -21.06 30.16
C SER A 3 -47.58 -20.35 29.02
N VAL A 4 -46.41 -19.79 29.30
CA VAL A 4 -45.43 -19.45 28.25
C VAL A 4 -44.89 -20.76 27.71
N SER A 5 -45.11 -21.05 26.43
CA SER A 5 -44.48 -22.18 25.75
C SER A 5 -43.00 -21.89 25.55
N GLU A 6 -42.15 -22.78 26.06
CA GLU A 6 -40.71 -22.72 25.81
C GLU A 6 -40.42 -22.94 24.32
N LEU A 7 -39.77 -21.95 23.69
CA LEU A 7 -39.18 -22.15 22.37
C LEU A 7 -38.01 -23.14 22.51
N PRO A 8 -37.93 -24.19 21.67
CA PRO A 8 -36.86 -25.18 21.80
C PRO A 8 -35.49 -24.52 21.61
N GLY A 9 -34.59 -24.79 22.56
CA GLY A 9 -33.20 -24.34 22.48
C GLY A 9 -32.49 -24.87 21.23
N PRO A 10 -31.38 -24.24 20.80
CA PRO A 10 -30.65 -24.68 19.61
C PRO A 10 -30.15 -26.12 19.79
N GLN A 11 -30.66 -27.02 18.94
CA GLN A 11 -30.18 -28.41 18.92
C GLN A 11 -28.67 -28.44 18.64
N PRO A 12 -27.89 -29.28 19.35
CA PRO A 12 -26.48 -29.48 19.01
C PRO A 12 -26.39 -30.11 17.61
N SER A 13 -25.80 -29.37 16.66
CA SER A 13 -25.58 -29.85 15.30
C SER A 13 -24.67 -31.07 15.28
N ALA A 14 -25.03 -32.09 14.49
CA ALA A 14 -24.26 -33.32 14.35
C ALA A 14 -22.79 -33.05 13.95
N PRO A 15 -21.83 -33.87 14.43
CA PRO A 15 -20.42 -33.71 14.06
C PRO A 15 -20.24 -33.86 12.55
N GLY A 16 -19.68 -32.84 11.92
CA GLY A 16 -19.51 -32.75 10.45
C GLY A 16 -20.37 -31.69 9.76
N ALA A 17 -21.34 -31.06 10.45
CA ALA A 17 -22.10 -29.95 9.88
C ALA A 17 -21.25 -28.67 9.71
N LEU A 18 -21.24 -28.08 8.52
CA LEU A 18 -20.60 -26.78 8.24
C LEU A 18 -21.22 -25.66 9.11
N PRO A 19 -20.41 -24.73 9.65
CA PRO A 19 -20.88 -23.69 10.55
C PRO A 19 -21.78 -22.69 9.81
N ARG A 20 -23.06 -22.61 10.21
CA ARG A 20 -24.02 -21.62 9.70
C ARG A 20 -24.03 -20.38 10.59
N TYR A 21 -23.95 -19.20 9.99
CA TYR A 21 -23.95 -17.91 10.68
C TYR A 21 -25.20 -17.10 10.35
N ARG A 22 -25.69 -16.31 11.31
CA ARG A 22 -26.74 -15.31 11.06
C ARG A 22 -26.07 -14.02 10.57
N LYS A 23 -26.46 -13.54 9.40
CA LYS A 23 -25.97 -12.32 8.74
C LYS A 23 -27.15 -11.37 8.47
N ALA A 24 -26.87 -10.09 8.26
CA ALA A 24 -27.80 -9.10 7.75
C ALA A 24 -27.31 -8.65 6.37
N VAL A 25 -28.20 -8.62 5.39
CA VAL A 25 -27.88 -8.31 3.98
C VAL A 25 -28.97 -7.42 3.39
N PHE A 26 -28.60 -6.55 2.45
CA PHE A 26 -29.59 -5.83 1.65
C PHE A 26 -30.25 -6.78 0.64
N VAL A 27 -31.53 -6.56 0.36
CA VAL A 27 -32.36 -7.39 -0.53
C VAL A 27 -33.25 -6.46 -1.36
N GLU A 28 -33.33 -6.72 -2.67
CA GLU A 28 -34.18 -5.94 -3.57
C GLU A 28 -35.63 -6.45 -3.54
N PHE A 29 -36.59 -5.54 -3.66
CA PHE A 29 -38.02 -5.82 -3.76
C PHE A 29 -38.57 -5.10 -4.99
N PRO A 30 -39.54 -5.68 -5.72
CA PRO A 30 -40.08 -5.08 -6.93
C PRO A 30 -41.04 -3.91 -6.65
N ASP A 31 -41.51 -3.76 -5.41
CA ASP A 31 -42.59 -2.86 -5.05
C ASP A 31 -42.51 -2.40 -3.57
N ALA A 32 -43.25 -1.33 -3.26
CA ALA A 32 -43.27 -0.72 -1.93
C ALA A 32 -43.99 -1.53 -0.84
N SER A 33 -44.60 -2.69 -1.15
CA SER A 33 -45.13 -3.59 -0.11
C SER A 33 -44.03 -4.31 0.69
N PHE A 34 -42.86 -4.53 0.06
CA PHE A 34 -41.79 -5.40 0.56
C PHE A 34 -42.25 -6.86 0.81
N ALA A 35 -43.24 -7.34 0.05
CA ALA A 35 -43.84 -8.66 0.29
C ALA A 35 -43.05 -9.84 -0.30
N GLN A 36 -42.45 -9.71 -1.49
CA GLN A 36 -41.63 -10.74 -2.12
C GLN A 36 -40.27 -10.20 -2.56
N PRO A 37 -39.14 -10.80 -2.15
CA PRO A 37 -37.82 -10.37 -2.59
C PRO A 37 -37.54 -10.82 -4.02
N LYS A 38 -36.87 -9.97 -4.80
CA LYS A 38 -36.41 -10.29 -6.15
C LYS A 38 -35.27 -11.34 -6.08
N PRO A 39 -35.26 -12.36 -6.95
CA PRO A 39 -34.16 -13.33 -6.98
C PRO A 39 -32.86 -12.66 -7.45
N LYS A 40 -31.77 -12.90 -6.72
CA LYS A 40 -30.43 -12.40 -7.09
C LYS A 40 -29.57 -13.48 -7.75
N PRO A 41 -28.65 -13.13 -8.67
CA PRO A 41 -27.69 -14.06 -9.25
C PRO A 41 -26.88 -14.81 -8.20
N ALA A 42 -26.59 -16.09 -8.45
CA ALA A 42 -25.91 -16.96 -7.49
C ALA A 42 -24.51 -16.44 -7.10
N TRP A 43 -23.78 -15.83 -8.04
CA TRP A 43 -22.46 -15.25 -7.77
C TRP A 43 -22.48 -14.09 -6.77
N MET A 44 -23.60 -13.39 -6.54
CA MET A 44 -23.66 -12.24 -5.61
C MET A 44 -23.43 -12.63 -4.14
N GLY A 45 -23.80 -13.85 -3.73
CA GLY A 45 -23.60 -14.33 -2.36
C GLY A 45 -24.18 -13.41 -1.27
N LEU A 46 -23.31 -12.77 -0.49
CA LEU A 46 -23.65 -11.82 0.58
C LEU A 46 -23.74 -10.35 0.14
N LEU A 47 -23.50 -10.01 -1.13
CA LEU A 47 -23.74 -8.66 -1.64
C LEU A 47 -25.24 -8.31 -1.62
N GLY A 48 -25.52 -7.04 -1.33
CA GLY A 48 -26.76 -6.38 -1.71
C GLY A 48 -26.90 -6.22 -3.23
N PRO A 49 -28.10 -5.84 -3.72
CA PRO A 49 -28.31 -5.60 -5.15
C PRO A 49 -27.35 -4.54 -5.72
N THR A 50 -27.00 -4.68 -6.99
CA THR A 50 -26.19 -3.69 -7.70
C THR A 50 -27.08 -2.54 -8.14
N ILE A 51 -26.83 -1.35 -7.60
CA ILE A 51 -27.49 -0.11 -8.03
C ILE A 51 -26.67 0.46 -9.20
N GLN A 52 -27.35 0.86 -10.27
CA GLN A 52 -26.76 1.46 -11.46
C GLN A 52 -27.40 2.83 -11.69
N ALA A 53 -26.60 3.81 -12.09
CA ALA A 53 -27.06 5.13 -12.49
C ALA A 53 -26.12 5.71 -13.55
N GLU A 54 -26.67 6.47 -14.50
CA GLU A 54 -25.90 7.27 -15.44
C GLU A 54 -25.76 8.72 -14.93
N VAL A 55 -24.84 9.49 -15.51
CA VAL A 55 -24.70 10.92 -15.18
C VAL A 55 -26.00 11.66 -15.51
N TYR A 56 -26.43 12.53 -14.59
CA TYR A 56 -27.71 13.24 -14.54
C TYR A 56 -28.93 12.45 -14.06
N ASP A 57 -28.78 11.17 -13.68
CA ASP A 57 -29.85 10.44 -13.00
C ASP A 57 -30.08 10.91 -11.55
N THR A 58 -31.30 10.70 -11.05
CA THR A 58 -31.65 10.83 -9.63
C THR A 58 -32.09 9.48 -9.09
N VAL A 59 -31.32 8.93 -8.14
CA VAL A 59 -31.56 7.60 -7.57
C VAL A 59 -32.38 7.73 -6.30
N VAL A 60 -33.62 7.25 -6.32
CA VAL A 60 -34.55 7.30 -5.17
C VAL A 60 -34.70 5.91 -4.56
N ILE A 61 -34.30 5.74 -3.30
CA ILE A 61 -34.20 4.43 -2.63
C ILE A 61 -35.02 4.43 -1.35
N THR A 62 -36.16 3.73 -1.39
CA THR A 62 -36.99 3.48 -0.21
C THR A 62 -36.44 2.29 0.58
N PHE A 63 -35.68 2.56 1.64
CA PHE A 63 -35.13 1.54 2.54
C PHE A 63 -36.11 1.23 3.68
N LYS A 64 -36.28 -0.06 4.00
CA LYS A 64 -37.12 -0.53 5.11
C LYS A 64 -36.35 -1.52 5.97
N ASN A 65 -36.23 -1.24 7.27
CA ASN A 65 -35.45 -2.08 8.17
C ASN A 65 -36.27 -3.26 8.70
N LEU A 66 -36.07 -4.44 8.13
CA LEU A 66 -36.70 -5.70 8.57
C LEU A 66 -35.83 -6.52 9.55
N ALA A 67 -34.71 -5.97 10.04
CA ALA A 67 -33.79 -6.64 10.95
C ALA A 67 -34.06 -6.29 12.42
N SER A 68 -33.34 -6.94 13.34
CA SER A 68 -33.51 -6.78 14.80
C SER A 68 -32.62 -5.70 15.45
N ARG A 69 -32.04 -4.80 14.64
CA ARG A 69 -31.13 -3.71 15.05
C ARG A 69 -31.37 -2.50 14.14
N PRO A 70 -31.16 -1.26 14.60
CA PRO A 70 -31.15 -0.09 13.73
C PRO A 70 -30.02 -0.21 12.69
N TYR A 71 -30.30 0.21 11.46
CA TYR A 71 -29.36 0.26 10.33
C TYR A 71 -29.73 1.48 9.46
N ASN A 72 -28.85 1.88 8.55
CA ASN A 72 -29.08 2.98 7.60
C ASN A 72 -28.49 2.63 6.21
N LEU A 73 -28.44 3.62 5.31
CA LEU A 73 -27.94 3.47 3.94
C LEU A 73 -27.05 4.65 3.55
N HIS A 74 -25.74 4.47 3.69
CA HIS A 74 -24.73 5.47 3.32
C HIS A 74 -24.09 5.10 1.96
N ALA A 75 -23.95 6.08 1.07
CA ALA A 75 -23.32 5.91 -0.25
C ALA A 75 -21.96 6.59 -0.35
N ILE A 76 -21.10 6.00 -1.17
CA ILE A 76 -19.74 6.48 -1.49
C ILE A 76 -19.70 6.80 -2.99
N GLY A 77 -18.99 7.88 -3.37
CA GLY A 77 -18.78 8.26 -4.77
C GLY A 77 -19.92 9.03 -5.44
N VAL A 78 -20.95 9.42 -4.69
CA VAL A 78 -22.10 10.22 -5.16
C VAL A 78 -22.43 11.34 -4.17
N SER A 79 -23.09 12.39 -4.65
CA SER A 79 -23.55 13.51 -3.85
C SER A 79 -24.98 13.32 -3.36
N TYR A 80 -25.26 13.90 -2.19
CA TYR A 80 -26.56 13.86 -1.55
C TYR A 80 -26.72 15.07 -0.62
N TRP A 81 -27.98 15.45 -0.40
CA TRP A 81 -28.36 16.32 0.71
C TRP A 81 -28.23 15.56 2.04
N LYS A 82 -28.01 16.28 3.15
CA LYS A 82 -27.79 15.71 4.50
C LYS A 82 -28.86 14.68 4.91
N ALA A 83 -30.13 14.93 4.59
CA ALA A 83 -31.24 14.00 4.83
C ALA A 83 -31.14 12.62 4.12
N SER A 84 -30.18 12.44 3.21
CA SER A 84 -29.91 11.21 2.44
C SER A 84 -28.48 10.69 2.58
N GLU A 85 -27.73 11.20 3.57
CA GLU A 85 -26.34 10.78 3.85
C GLU A 85 -26.25 9.43 4.58
N GLY A 86 -27.15 9.19 5.55
CA GLY A 86 -27.19 7.95 6.33
C GLY A 86 -25.99 7.75 7.26
N ALA A 87 -25.55 8.79 7.98
CA ALA A 87 -24.41 8.71 8.90
C ALA A 87 -24.58 9.68 10.08
N GLY A 88 -24.92 9.16 11.25
CA GLY A 88 -25.26 9.98 12.41
C GLY A 88 -24.06 10.50 13.20
N TYR A 89 -23.65 11.75 12.94
CA TYR A 89 -22.62 12.47 13.70
C TYR A 89 -23.09 13.88 14.15
N GLU A 90 -22.18 14.65 14.74
CA GLU A 90 -22.45 15.94 15.41
C GLU A 90 -22.30 17.15 14.45
N ASP A 91 -23.08 17.13 13.37
CA ASP A 91 -23.07 18.01 12.18
C ASP A 91 -23.99 19.25 12.25
N GLU A 92 -24.56 19.56 13.41
CA GLU A 92 -25.57 20.60 13.66
C GLU A 92 -26.88 20.55 12.82
N THR A 93 -27.18 19.47 12.08
CA THR A 93 -28.41 19.38 11.25
C THR A 93 -29.71 19.21 12.05
N SER A 94 -30.84 19.47 11.40
CA SER A 94 -32.17 19.38 12.00
C SER A 94 -32.57 17.93 12.31
N GLN A 95 -33.51 17.75 13.23
CA GLN A 95 -34.02 16.41 13.59
C GLN A 95 -34.68 15.68 12.41
N LEU A 96 -35.18 16.41 11.40
CA LEU A 96 -35.79 15.85 10.19
C LEU A 96 -34.74 15.22 9.26
N GLU A 97 -33.59 15.88 9.10
CA GLU A 97 -32.48 15.35 8.29
C GLU A 97 -31.90 14.09 8.94
N LYS A 98 -31.85 14.05 10.27
CA LYS A 98 -31.37 12.91 11.08
C LYS A 98 -32.30 11.69 11.09
N GLU A 99 -33.47 11.73 10.46
CA GLU A 99 -34.32 10.54 10.32
C GLU A 99 -33.66 9.46 9.43
N GLY A 100 -32.87 9.88 8.44
CA GLY A 100 -32.08 8.98 7.58
C GLY A 100 -30.89 8.34 8.30
N ASP A 101 -30.27 9.03 9.24
CA ASP A 101 -29.09 8.55 9.96
C ASP A 101 -29.35 7.25 10.74
N ARG A 102 -30.60 6.98 11.15
CA ARG A 102 -30.94 5.83 11.98
C ARG A 102 -32.37 5.31 11.77
N VAL A 103 -32.50 4.34 10.87
CA VAL A 103 -33.77 3.64 10.66
C VAL A 103 -33.89 2.46 11.64
N ASP A 104 -34.64 2.64 12.73
CA ASP A 104 -34.96 1.56 13.69
C ASP A 104 -35.78 0.41 13.04
N PRO A 105 -35.76 -0.81 13.62
CA PRO A 105 -36.57 -1.94 13.16
C PRO A 105 -38.04 -1.60 12.91
N GLY A 106 -38.56 -2.01 11.75
CA GLY A 106 -39.93 -1.77 11.30
C GLY A 106 -40.16 -0.41 10.61
N LYS A 107 -39.26 0.57 10.80
CA LYS A 107 -39.33 1.87 10.09
C LYS A 107 -38.85 1.76 8.65
N MET A 108 -39.13 2.80 7.87
CA MET A 108 -38.63 3.03 6.52
C MET A 108 -38.18 4.49 6.35
N HIS A 109 -37.21 4.73 5.48
CA HIS A 109 -36.73 6.05 5.07
C HIS A 109 -36.51 6.06 3.55
N THR A 110 -36.57 7.25 2.93
CA THR A 110 -36.29 7.40 1.50
C THR A 110 -35.04 8.24 1.30
N TYR A 111 -34.02 7.64 0.67
CA TYR A 111 -32.77 8.29 0.32
C TYR A 111 -32.85 8.78 -1.13
N VAL A 112 -32.31 9.96 -1.41
CA VAL A 112 -32.24 10.56 -2.74
C VAL A 112 -30.78 10.93 -3.03
N TRP A 113 -30.20 10.35 -4.07
CA TRP A 113 -28.83 10.62 -4.51
C TRP A 113 -28.86 11.22 -5.93
N GLU A 114 -28.20 12.37 -6.11
CA GLU A 114 -28.21 13.13 -7.36
C GLU A 114 -26.86 12.99 -8.06
N ILE A 115 -26.83 12.37 -9.25
CA ILE A 115 -25.60 12.03 -9.96
C ILE A 115 -25.18 13.20 -10.86
N GLN A 116 -24.55 14.23 -10.29
CA GLN A 116 -24.11 15.40 -11.04
C GLN A 116 -22.88 15.10 -11.93
N GLN A 117 -22.58 15.97 -12.90
CA GLN A 117 -21.47 15.76 -13.85
C GLN A 117 -20.10 15.56 -13.16
N ASN A 118 -19.86 16.22 -12.01
CA ASN A 118 -18.65 16.06 -11.22
C ASN A 118 -18.54 14.71 -10.47
N GLN A 119 -19.50 13.80 -10.61
CA GLN A 119 -19.44 12.43 -10.08
C GLN A 119 -19.31 11.39 -11.20
N GLY A 120 -19.42 11.80 -12.46
CA GLY A 120 -19.27 10.92 -13.60
C GLY A 120 -17.82 10.43 -13.83
N PRO A 121 -17.65 9.32 -14.59
CA PRO A 121 -16.33 8.89 -15.06
C PRO A 121 -15.70 9.94 -15.98
N THR A 122 -14.49 10.41 -15.65
CA THR A 122 -13.67 11.29 -16.51
C THR A 122 -13.21 10.55 -17.77
N ASP A 123 -12.63 11.21 -18.77
CA ASP A 123 -12.22 10.55 -20.02
C ASP A 123 -11.20 9.41 -19.85
N GLY A 124 -10.36 9.45 -18.80
CA GLY A 124 -9.42 8.37 -18.47
C GLY A 124 -10.05 7.16 -17.77
N ASP A 125 -11.24 7.32 -17.19
CA ASP A 125 -11.93 6.26 -16.44
C ASP A 125 -12.55 5.18 -17.35
N SER A 126 -12.90 4.03 -16.75
CA SER A 126 -13.76 3.04 -17.41
C SER A 126 -15.18 3.58 -17.66
N PRO A 127 -15.97 3.00 -18.60
CA PRO A 127 -17.33 3.49 -18.91
C PRO A 127 -18.29 3.57 -17.72
N CYS A 128 -18.05 2.75 -16.68
CA CYS A 128 -18.68 2.84 -15.38
C CYS A 128 -17.60 2.73 -14.27
N LEU A 129 -17.74 3.54 -13.23
CA LEU A 129 -16.96 3.48 -12.00
C LEU A 129 -17.54 2.45 -11.03
N THR A 130 -16.67 1.81 -10.23
CA THR A 130 -17.08 0.97 -9.11
C THR A 130 -17.15 1.79 -7.83
N HIS A 131 -18.30 1.83 -7.16
CA HIS A 131 -18.50 2.36 -5.81
C HIS A 131 -19.32 1.35 -4.96
N SER A 132 -19.66 1.71 -3.72
CA SER A 132 -20.51 0.90 -2.84
C SER A 132 -21.44 1.74 -1.99
N TYR A 133 -22.44 1.07 -1.41
CA TYR A 133 -23.26 1.60 -0.33
C TYR A 133 -23.28 0.61 0.84
N SER A 134 -23.36 1.10 2.07
CA SER A 134 -23.24 0.30 3.31
C SER A 134 -24.05 0.91 4.45
N SER A 135 -24.32 0.14 5.51
CA SER A 135 -24.80 0.74 6.78
C SER A 135 -23.61 1.29 7.58
N ASN A 136 -23.77 2.50 8.12
CA ASN A 136 -22.78 3.27 8.87
C ASN A 136 -23.36 3.72 10.24
N ILE A 137 -24.08 2.82 10.94
CA ILE A 137 -24.44 3.00 12.37
C ILE A 137 -23.24 2.63 13.25
N ASP A 138 -22.58 1.55 12.88
CA ASP A 138 -21.41 0.99 13.55
C ASP A 138 -20.64 0.21 12.48
N SER A 139 -19.84 0.93 11.68
CA SER A 139 -19.22 0.43 10.44
C SER A 139 -18.61 -0.96 10.58
N VAL A 140 -17.87 -1.23 11.67
CA VAL A 140 -17.28 -2.54 11.97
C VAL A 140 -18.35 -3.61 12.15
N LYS A 141 -19.40 -3.37 12.93
CA LYS A 141 -20.47 -4.35 13.19
C LYS A 141 -21.39 -4.53 12.00
N ASP A 142 -21.69 -3.46 11.27
CA ASP A 142 -22.57 -3.46 10.10
C ASP A 142 -21.90 -4.19 8.93
N THR A 143 -20.63 -3.87 8.64
CA THR A 143 -19.79 -4.52 7.64
C THR A 143 -19.60 -6.00 7.94
N ASN A 144 -19.19 -6.36 9.17
CA ASN A 144 -19.05 -7.76 9.58
C ASN A 144 -20.40 -8.51 9.63
N SER A 145 -21.53 -7.81 9.78
CA SER A 145 -22.87 -8.40 9.67
C SER A 145 -23.28 -8.70 8.23
N GLY A 146 -22.71 -8.00 7.24
CA GLY A 146 -22.90 -8.23 5.80
C GLY A 146 -23.54 -7.07 5.02
N LEU A 147 -23.77 -5.91 5.64
CA LEU A 147 -24.53 -4.80 5.07
C LEU A 147 -23.70 -3.93 4.12
N ILE A 148 -23.48 -4.44 2.91
CA ILE A 148 -22.87 -3.69 1.79
C ILE A 148 -23.41 -4.20 0.44
N GLY A 149 -23.63 -3.27 -0.50
CA GLY A 149 -23.90 -3.55 -1.92
C GLY A 149 -23.07 -2.65 -2.83
N ALA A 150 -23.16 -2.86 -4.14
CA ALA A 150 -22.41 -2.08 -5.12
C ALA A 150 -23.26 -0.96 -5.72
N LEU A 151 -22.61 0.17 -5.97
CA LEU A 151 -23.14 1.32 -6.68
C LEU A 151 -22.25 1.55 -7.89
N LEU A 152 -22.84 1.62 -9.09
CA LEU A 152 -22.11 1.81 -10.34
C LEU A 152 -22.58 3.10 -11.01
N VAL A 153 -21.64 4.01 -11.25
CA VAL A 153 -21.90 5.31 -11.89
C VAL A 153 -21.30 5.28 -13.30
N CYS A 154 -22.16 5.36 -14.31
CA CYS A 154 -21.82 5.18 -15.72
C CYS A 154 -21.89 6.50 -16.50
N ARG A 155 -21.12 6.60 -17.60
CA ARG A 155 -21.34 7.67 -18.59
C ARG A 155 -22.70 7.47 -19.27
N PRO A 156 -23.39 8.54 -19.74
CA PRO A 156 -24.67 8.42 -20.43
C PRO A 156 -24.63 7.48 -21.65
N GLY A 157 -25.65 6.63 -21.79
CA GLY A 157 -25.76 5.62 -22.84
C GLY A 157 -24.75 4.47 -22.75
N LYS A 158 -24.29 4.10 -21.55
CA LYS A 158 -23.28 3.05 -21.33
C LYS A 158 -23.62 2.00 -20.27
N SER A 159 -24.82 2.02 -19.69
CA SER A 159 -25.34 1.06 -18.70
C SER A 159 -25.32 -0.45 -19.05
N ASN A 160 -24.80 -0.89 -20.20
CA ASN A 160 -24.88 -2.30 -20.64
C ASN A 160 -23.61 -2.84 -21.36
N PRO A 161 -22.66 -3.40 -20.59
CA PRO A 161 -21.79 -4.50 -21.02
C PRO A 161 -22.01 -5.76 -20.17
N GLY A 162 -21.40 -6.89 -20.54
CA GLY A 162 -21.52 -8.16 -19.81
C GLY A 162 -20.88 -8.12 -18.41
N TRP A 163 -21.58 -8.63 -17.39
CA TRP A 163 -21.23 -8.43 -15.98
C TRP A 163 -20.54 -9.63 -15.30
N GLY A 164 -19.53 -9.34 -14.47
CA GLY A 164 -19.00 -10.24 -13.45
C GLY A 164 -18.40 -9.43 -12.30
N GLN A 165 -18.74 -9.76 -11.05
CA GLN A 165 -18.45 -8.91 -9.89
C GLN A 165 -17.78 -9.69 -8.77
N VAL A 166 -16.66 -9.16 -8.26
CA VAL A 166 -15.82 -9.81 -7.25
C VAL A 166 -15.53 -8.84 -6.11
N ARG A 167 -16.17 -9.06 -4.97
CA ARG A 167 -15.83 -8.47 -3.67
C ARG A 167 -14.93 -9.45 -2.93
N CYS A 168 -13.74 -9.01 -2.55
CA CYS A 168 -12.91 -9.70 -1.57
C CYS A 168 -13.17 -9.07 -0.19
N SER A 169 -13.55 -9.88 0.80
CA SER A 169 -13.86 -9.37 2.13
C SER A 169 -13.39 -10.27 3.28
N HIS A 170 -12.65 -9.66 4.20
CA HIS A 170 -12.39 -10.20 5.54
C HIS A 170 -13.66 -10.17 6.40
N GLY A 171 -13.80 -11.11 7.34
CA GLY A 171 -14.85 -11.07 8.35
C GLY A 171 -14.45 -11.68 9.69
N LEU A 172 -14.44 -10.86 10.75
CA LEU A 172 -14.28 -11.28 12.13
C LEU A 172 -15.56 -11.95 12.65
N ARG A 173 -15.43 -13.06 13.39
CA ARG A 173 -16.57 -13.77 13.96
C ARG A 173 -17.37 -12.90 14.93
N GLY A 174 -18.63 -12.66 14.57
CA GLY A 174 -19.66 -12.18 15.49
C GLY A 174 -19.83 -13.14 16.68
N ARG A 175 -19.06 -12.91 17.74
CA ARG A 175 -19.15 -13.60 19.02
C ARG A 175 -20.51 -13.26 19.62
N GLY A 176 -21.33 -14.28 19.92
CA GLY A 176 -22.67 -14.12 20.49
C GLY A 176 -22.63 -13.68 21.95
N ILE A 177 -22.10 -12.47 22.20
CA ILE A 177 -21.90 -11.92 23.54
C ILE A 177 -23.23 -11.37 24.06
N LYS A 178 -23.79 -12.03 25.07
CA LYS A 178 -24.56 -11.32 26.11
C LYS A 178 -23.55 -10.46 26.86
N ASP A 179 -23.55 -9.15 26.61
CA ASP A 179 -22.52 -8.27 27.17
C ASP A 179 -22.83 -7.87 28.61
N THR A 180 -22.64 -8.82 29.53
CA THR A 180 -22.76 -8.61 30.97
C THR A 180 -21.50 -7.96 31.56
N SER A 181 -20.86 -7.03 30.84
CA SER A 181 -19.72 -6.23 31.32
C SER A 181 -20.10 -4.83 31.83
N GLN A 182 -21.39 -4.44 31.77
CA GLN A 182 -21.93 -3.34 32.58
C GLN A 182 -22.85 -3.90 33.67
N ARG A 183 -22.58 -3.51 34.94
CA ARG A 183 -23.04 -4.24 36.14
C ARG A 183 -24.49 -4.01 36.52
N LEU A 184 -25.22 -5.11 36.69
CA LEU A 184 -26.28 -5.40 37.69
C LEU A 184 -26.47 -6.94 37.70
N THR A 185 -26.66 -7.68 38.81
CA THR A 185 -26.76 -7.34 40.24
C THR A 185 -25.66 -8.02 41.10
N THR A 186 -25.97 -9.13 41.78
CA THR A 186 -25.17 -9.89 42.75
C THR A 186 -25.58 -11.37 42.76
N ALA A 187 -24.62 -12.30 42.96
CA ALA A 187 -24.63 -13.38 43.99
C ALA A 187 -24.06 -14.76 43.57
N VAL A 188 -23.20 -15.31 44.45
CA VAL A 188 -22.85 -16.74 44.75
C VAL A 188 -22.51 -17.74 43.61
N GLY A 189 -21.27 -18.27 43.68
CA GLY A 189 -20.91 -19.68 43.39
C GLY A 189 -20.83 -20.13 41.92
N SER A 190 -19.97 -21.07 41.52
CA SER A 190 -18.96 -21.87 42.25
C SER A 190 -17.74 -22.18 41.34
N VAL A 191 -16.70 -22.82 41.87
CA VAL A 191 -15.43 -23.07 41.15
C VAL A 191 -15.31 -24.52 40.69
N SER A 192 -14.89 -24.74 39.44
CA SER A 192 -14.17 -25.94 39.03
C SER A 192 -13.13 -25.58 37.95
N CYS A 193 -11.94 -26.16 38.04
CA CYS A 193 -10.82 -25.87 37.13
C CYS A 193 -10.60 -27.04 36.16
N ALA A 194 -10.26 -26.71 34.91
CA ALA A 194 -9.66 -27.63 33.94
C ALA A 194 -8.60 -26.86 33.13
N PRO A 195 -7.48 -27.48 32.72
CA PRO A 195 -6.39 -26.78 32.03
C PRO A 195 -6.79 -26.30 30.63
N GLN A 196 -6.36 -25.11 30.24
CA GLN A 196 -6.54 -24.58 28.88
C GLN A 196 -5.30 -24.86 28.01
N PRO A 197 -5.47 -25.43 26.80
CA PRO A 197 -4.48 -25.30 25.72
C PRO A 197 -4.46 -23.87 25.14
N LEU A 198 -3.40 -23.55 24.40
CA LEU A 198 -3.14 -22.23 23.83
C LEU A 198 -4.21 -21.76 22.81
N PRO A 199 -4.49 -20.44 22.71
CA PRO A 199 -5.60 -19.91 21.92
C PRO A 199 -5.23 -19.62 20.45
N HIS A 200 -5.33 -20.63 19.58
CA HIS A 200 -5.40 -20.35 18.13
C HIS A 200 -6.76 -19.72 17.74
N THR A 201 -6.74 -18.73 16.83
CA THR A 201 -7.88 -17.91 16.42
C THR A 201 -8.92 -18.68 15.59
N ARG A 202 -9.87 -19.35 16.28
CA ARG A 202 -11.12 -19.89 15.68
C ARG A 202 -12.12 -18.77 15.35
N GLY A 203 -11.67 -17.74 14.62
CA GLY A 203 -12.29 -16.40 14.56
C GLY A 203 -12.53 -15.85 13.16
N GLU A 204 -11.52 -15.78 12.29
CA GLU A 204 -11.61 -15.01 11.03
C GLU A 204 -12.02 -15.86 9.82
N LEU A 205 -12.62 -15.23 8.80
CA LEU A 205 -12.96 -15.82 7.51
C LEU A 205 -12.69 -14.82 6.36
N HIS A 206 -11.68 -15.08 5.54
CA HIS A 206 -11.45 -14.36 4.28
C HIS A 206 -12.37 -14.97 3.21
N THR A 207 -13.12 -14.14 2.48
CA THR A 207 -14.21 -14.58 1.59
C THR A 207 -14.24 -13.83 0.26
N ILE A 208 -14.74 -14.49 -0.79
CA ILE A 208 -15.11 -13.84 -2.07
C ILE A 208 -16.64 -13.86 -2.17
N ASN A 209 -17.27 -12.68 -2.23
CA ASN A 209 -18.73 -12.51 -2.17
C ASN A 209 -19.40 -13.23 -0.97
N GLY A 210 -18.66 -13.60 0.07
CA GLY A 210 -19.12 -14.42 1.21
C GLY A 210 -18.91 -15.93 1.07
N TYR A 211 -18.37 -16.41 -0.05
CA TYR A 211 -17.97 -17.79 -0.29
C TYR A 211 -16.52 -18.04 0.16
N VAL A 212 -16.22 -19.28 0.56
CA VAL A 212 -14.90 -19.76 0.98
C VAL A 212 -14.46 -20.95 0.13
N ASN A 213 -13.16 -21.26 0.10
CA ASN A 213 -12.59 -22.48 -0.49
C ASN A 213 -13.09 -22.80 -1.91
N GLY A 214 -13.19 -21.77 -2.77
CA GLY A 214 -13.58 -21.93 -4.17
C GLY A 214 -15.08 -22.16 -4.44
N SER A 215 -15.96 -22.07 -3.44
CA SER A 215 -17.40 -22.37 -3.57
C SER A 215 -18.25 -21.30 -4.31
N LEU A 216 -17.65 -20.39 -5.07
CA LEU A 216 -18.34 -19.32 -5.82
C LEU A 216 -18.93 -19.88 -7.13
N PRO A 217 -20.26 -19.79 -7.37
CA PRO A 217 -20.88 -20.32 -8.58
C PRO A 217 -21.08 -19.26 -9.68
N GLY A 218 -20.51 -19.48 -10.87
CA GLY A 218 -20.78 -18.67 -12.06
C GLY A 218 -19.98 -19.09 -13.29
N GLU A 219 -20.55 -18.91 -14.47
CA GLU A 219 -19.86 -18.94 -15.77
C GLU A 219 -19.98 -17.54 -16.40
N HIS A 220 -18.88 -17.00 -16.93
CA HIS A 220 -18.83 -15.65 -17.47
C HIS A 220 -17.99 -15.59 -18.76
N GLN A 221 -18.42 -14.78 -19.72
CA GLN A 221 -17.67 -14.45 -20.94
C GLN A 221 -17.22 -12.98 -20.87
N SER A 222 -15.97 -12.69 -21.29
CA SER A 222 -15.35 -11.34 -21.44
C SER A 222 -15.76 -10.30 -20.37
N VAL A 223 -15.00 -10.21 -19.27
CA VAL A 223 -15.51 -9.66 -18.01
C VAL A 223 -14.91 -8.29 -17.65
N HIS A 224 -15.81 -7.31 -17.43
CA HIS A 224 -15.52 -6.13 -16.62
C HIS A 224 -15.69 -6.50 -15.14
N TRP A 225 -14.57 -6.61 -14.41
CA TRP A 225 -14.53 -6.91 -13.00
C TRP A 225 -14.70 -5.64 -12.17
N HIS A 226 -15.88 -5.49 -11.56
CA HIS A 226 -16.13 -4.45 -10.58
C HIS A 226 -15.72 -4.96 -9.19
N VAL A 227 -14.61 -4.42 -8.67
CA VAL A 227 -13.91 -4.95 -7.50
C VAL A 227 -14.02 -3.98 -6.32
N ILE A 228 -14.46 -4.53 -5.18
CA ILE A 228 -14.63 -3.81 -3.92
C ILE A 228 -13.85 -4.56 -2.84
N GLY A 229 -12.82 -3.90 -2.30
CA GLY A 229 -12.03 -4.35 -1.16
C GLY A 229 -12.69 -3.98 0.16
N LEU A 230 -12.74 -4.91 1.12
CA LEU A 230 -13.47 -4.70 2.37
C LEU A 230 -12.81 -5.43 3.55
N GLY A 231 -12.34 -4.65 4.50
CA GLY A 231 -11.80 -5.12 5.79
C GLY A 231 -12.26 -4.21 6.91
N THR A 232 -12.02 -4.63 8.16
CA THR A 232 -12.28 -3.77 9.34
C THR A 232 -11.01 -3.45 10.13
N GLY A 233 -10.01 -4.33 10.10
CA GLY A 233 -8.60 -3.98 10.35
C GLY A 233 -7.83 -3.73 9.04
N PRO A 234 -6.54 -3.33 9.14
CA PRO A 234 -5.68 -2.94 8.01
C PRO A 234 -5.09 -4.15 7.25
N GLU A 235 -5.94 -5.06 6.76
CA GLU A 235 -5.49 -6.18 5.92
C GLU A 235 -5.36 -5.79 4.44
N VAL A 236 -4.28 -6.28 3.80
CA VAL A 236 -4.12 -6.28 2.34
C VAL A 236 -4.49 -7.63 1.72
N HIS A 237 -4.88 -7.61 0.44
CA HIS A 237 -5.08 -8.79 -0.40
C HIS A 237 -4.43 -8.55 -1.77
N SER A 238 -3.58 -9.49 -2.20
CA SER A 238 -3.01 -9.54 -3.55
C SER A 238 -3.76 -10.60 -4.35
N VAL A 239 -4.71 -10.20 -5.19
CA VAL A 239 -5.68 -11.12 -5.82
C VAL A 239 -5.30 -11.43 -7.26
N PHE A 240 -5.01 -12.71 -7.52
CA PHE A 240 -4.55 -13.24 -8.80
C PHE A 240 -5.68 -14.01 -9.50
N PHE A 241 -5.67 -14.00 -10.84
CA PHE A 241 -6.55 -14.82 -11.68
C PHE A 241 -5.70 -15.71 -12.60
N GLU A 242 -5.90 -17.01 -12.50
CA GLU A 242 -4.99 -18.02 -13.04
C GLU A 242 -4.96 -18.02 -14.57
N GLY A 243 -3.75 -18.02 -15.14
CA GLY A 243 -3.54 -17.99 -16.59
C GLY A 243 -3.97 -16.70 -17.29
N HIS A 244 -4.19 -15.60 -16.56
CA HIS A 244 -4.75 -14.35 -17.08
C HIS A 244 -4.03 -13.10 -16.54
N THR A 245 -4.30 -11.95 -17.19
CA THR A 245 -3.90 -10.63 -16.71
C THR A 245 -5.10 -9.70 -16.56
N PHE A 246 -4.91 -8.62 -15.80
CA PHE A 246 -5.88 -7.53 -15.63
C PHE A 246 -5.40 -6.27 -16.35
N LEU A 247 -6.35 -5.54 -16.93
CA LEU A 247 -6.17 -4.18 -17.42
C LEU A 247 -6.88 -3.21 -16.46
N VAL A 248 -6.13 -2.28 -15.84
CA VAL A 248 -6.65 -1.30 -14.88
C VAL A 248 -6.12 0.09 -15.23
N ARG A 249 -7.00 1.07 -15.49
CA ARG A 249 -6.62 2.43 -15.94
C ARG A 249 -5.64 2.46 -17.14
N GLY A 250 -5.68 1.42 -17.98
CA GLY A 250 -4.76 1.24 -19.12
C GLY A 250 -3.49 0.42 -18.83
N HIS A 251 -3.17 0.11 -17.57
CA HIS A 251 -1.96 -0.60 -17.15
C HIS A 251 -2.15 -2.12 -17.01
N ARG A 252 -1.09 -2.91 -17.26
CA ARG A 252 -1.10 -4.39 -17.26
C ARG A 252 -0.69 -5.02 -15.92
N LEU A 253 -1.67 -5.37 -15.09
CA LEU A 253 -1.44 -5.99 -13.77
C LEU A 253 -1.57 -7.53 -13.81
N SER A 254 -0.73 -8.22 -13.04
CA SER A 254 -0.86 -9.66 -12.75
C SER A 254 -1.82 -9.94 -11.58
N SER A 255 -1.84 -9.01 -10.63
CA SER A 255 -2.50 -9.10 -9.33
C SER A 255 -3.26 -7.81 -9.09
N LEU A 256 -4.47 -7.90 -8.57
CA LEU A 256 -5.21 -6.75 -8.05
C LEU A 256 -4.80 -6.54 -6.60
N GLU A 257 -4.17 -5.40 -6.36
CA GLU A 257 -3.75 -4.95 -5.04
C GLU A 257 -4.95 -4.28 -4.34
N ILE A 258 -5.36 -4.81 -3.19
CA ILE A 258 -6.61 -4.46 -2.52
C ILE A 258 -6.35 -4.26 -1.02
N SER A 259 -6.85 -3.15 -0.49
CA SER A 259 -6.95 -2.81 0.94
C SER A 259 -8.41 -2.51 1.32
N PRO A 260 -8.77 -2.21 2.59
CA PRO A 260 -10.15 -1.88 2.95
C PRO A 260 -10.67 -0.66 2.16
N ALA A 261 -11.95 -0.67 1.78
CA ALA A 261 -12.59 0.38 0.96
C ALA A 261 -11.84 0.72 -0.35
N THR A 262 -11.17 -0.28 -0.97
CA THR A 262 -10.56 -0.12 -2.30
C THR A 262 -11.59 -0.32 -3.40
N TYR A 263 -11.62 0.59 -4.36
CA TYR A 263 -12.54 0.54 -5.50
C TYR A 263 -11.76 0.48 -6.82
N LEU A 264 -11.93 -0.62 -7.55
CA LEU A 264 -11.27 -0.84 -8.84
C LEU A 264 -12.27 -1.34 -9.89
N THR A 265 -12.00 -0.97 -11.14
CA THR A 265 -12.64 -1.54 -12.32
C THR A 265 -11.54 -2.13 -13.19
N ALA A 266 -11.45 -3.46 -13.19
CA ALA A 266 -10.46 -4.20 -13.96
C ALA A 266 -11.13 -4.87 -15.16
N GLN A 267 -10.38 -5.10 -16.23
CA GLN A 267 -10.88 -5.73 -17.45
C GLN A 267 -10.00 -6.93 -17.80
N THR A 268 -10.61 -8.07 -18.11
CA THR A 268 -9.89 -9.28 -18.57
C THR A 268 -10.54 -9.81 -19.84
N MET A 269 -9.73 -9.95 -20.89
CA MET A 269 -10.09 -10.72 -22.08
C MET A 269 -9.60 -12.16 -21.86
N PRO A 270 -10.48 -13.17 -21.80
CA PRO A 270 -10.05 -14.55 -21.69
C PRO A 270 -9.62 -15.06 -23.07
N GLY A 271 -8.31 -15.05 -23.33
CA GLY A 271 -7.72 -15.64 -24.53
C GLY A 271 -7.81 -17.18 -24.57
N THR A 272 -8.22 -17.81 -23.46
CA THR A 272 -8.40 -19.27 -23.32
C THR A 272 -9.71 -19.59 -22.58
N ALA A 273 -10.43 -20.64 -22.99
CA ALA A 273 -11.76 -21.00 -22.49
C ALA A 273 -11.71 -22.08 -21.38
N GLY A 274 -12.23 -21.80 -20.17
CA GLY A 274 -12.22 -22.79 -19.10
C GLY A 274 -12.52 -22.32 -17.68
N GLN A 275 -12.34 -23.22 -16.71
CA GLN A 275 -12.47 -22.99 -15.26
C GLN A 275 -11.16 -22.54 -14.60
N PHE A 276 -10.85 -21.24 -14.67
CA PHE A 276 -9.64 -20.66 -14.05
C PHE A 276 -9.88 -20.25 -12.59
N ARG A 277 -8.88 -20.42 -11.71
CA ARG A 277 -9.01 -20.04 -10.30
C ARG A 277 -8.70 -18.57 -10.07
N MET A 278 -9.55 -17.88 -9.29
CA MET A 278 -9.23 -16.60 -8.67
C MET A 278 -8.89 -16.82 -7.18
N PHE A 279 -7.77 -16.27 -6.69
CA PHE A 279 -7.31 -16.48 -5.31
C PHE A 279 -6.39 -15.36 -4.80
N CYS A 280 -6.27 -15.23 -3.48
CA CYS A 280 -5.30 -14.33 -2.85
C CYS A 280 -3.94 -15.02 -2.76
N GLN A 281 -2.86 -14.39 -3.24
CA GLN A 281 -1.51 -14.98 -3.26
C GLN A 281 -0.77 -14.87 -1.90
N ILE A 282 -1.24 -14.06 -0.96
CA ILE A 282 -0.61 -13.92 0.36
C ILE A 282 -0.60 -15.29 1.09
N PRO A 283 0.55 -15.76 1.61
CA PRO A 283 0.70 -17.12 2.14
C PRO A 283 -0.32 -17.51 3.22
N SER A 284 -0.66 -16.58 4.12
CA SER A 284 -1.67 -16.79 5.18
C SER A 284 -3.07 -17.18 4.66
N HIS A 285 -3.37 -16.93 3.39
CA HIS A 285 -4.71 -17.07 2.82
C HIS A 285 -4.85 -18.24 1.81
N GLN A 286 -3.81 -19.07 1.61
CA GLN A 286 -3.81 -20.12 0.58
C GLN A 286 -4.23 -21.52 1.09
N GLN A 287 -5.17 -22.15 0.38
CA GLN A 287 -5.45 -23.60 0.40
C GLN A 287 -5.86 -24.08 -1.02
N GLY A 288 -5.45 -25.28 -1.45
CA GLY A 288 -5.68 -25.84 -2.82
C GLY A 288 -7.14 -26.27 -3.11
N ASN A 289 -7.56 -26.84 -4.26
CA ASN A 289 -7.01 -27.17 -5.61
C ASN A 289 -8.21 -27.74 -6.47
N LEU A 290 -8.27 -27.95 -7.79
CA LEU A 290 -7.53 -27.63 -9.05
C LEU A 290 -8.51 -27.98 -10.24
N SER A 291 -8.45 -27.42 -11.45
CA SER A 291 -7.68 -27.93 -12.61
C SER A 291 -8.27 -27.46 -13.97
N LEU A 292 -7.50 -27.44 -15.07
CA LEU A 292 -7.99 -27.06 -16.42
C LEU A 292 -7.18 -27.65 -17.60
N GLN A 293 -7.55 -27.35 -18.86
CA GLN A 293 -6.91 -27.74 -20.14
C GLN A 293 -7.40 -26.88 -21.34
N GLU A 294 -6.54 -26.46 -22.29
CA GLU A 294 -6.89 -25.56 -23.44
C GLU A 294 -5.93 -25.68 -24.69
N PRO A 295 -6.34 -25.27 -25.93
CA PRO A 295 -5.55 -25.31 -27.17
C PRO A 295 -4.93 -23.94 -27.55
N GLY A 296 -4.64 -23.63 -28.84
CA GLY A 296 -4.12 -22.31 -29.26
C GLY A 296 -3.56 -22.22 -30.70
N GLY A 297 -2.99 -21.06 -31.09
CA GLY A 297 -2.48 -20.73 -32.44
C GLY A 297 -0.98 -20.36 -32.56
N LYS A 298 -0.55 -19.80 -33.70
CA LYS A 298 0.84 -19.42 -34.05
C LYS A 298 0.92 -18.12 -34.89
N GLU A 299 2.02 -17.37 -34.81
CA GLU A 299 3.06 -17.31 -35.87
C GLU A 299 4.37 -16.69 -35.34
N ASP A 300 5.41 -16.61 -36.16
CA ASP A 300 6.80 -16.97 -35.78
C ASP A 300 7.48 -16.15 -34.64
N PRO A 301 7.80 -16.82 -33.50
CA PRO A 301 8.64 -16.29 -32.41
C PRO A 301 10.15 -16.32 -32.66
N LYS A 302 10.91 -15.43 -32.02
CA LYS A 302 12.32 -15.72 -31.70
C LYS A 302 12.35 -16.73 -30.54
N THR A 303 13.10 -17.83 -30.70
CA THR A 303 13.25 -18.83 -29.64
C THR A 303 14.52 -18.59 -28.83
N TRP A 304 14.37 -18.20 -27.56
CA TRP A 304 15.46 -18.08 -26.60
C TRP A 304 15.61 -19.41 -25.83
N THR A 305 16.79 -20.03 -25.84
CA THR A 305 17.04 -21.29 -25.12
C THR A 305 17.92 -21.04 -23.90
N HIS A 306 17.50 -21.54 -22.73
CA HIS A 306 18.25 -21.44 -21.48
C HIS A 306 18.39 -22.82 -20.83
N TYR A 307 19.56 -23.09 -20.25
CA TYR A 307 19.84 -24.29 -19.45
C TYR A 307 19.92 -23.86 -17.98
N ILE A 308 18.98 -24.33 -17.16
CA ILE A 308 18.85 -23.91 -15.76
C ILE A 308 18.83 -25.15 -14.87
N ALA A 309 19.60 -25.16 -13.79
CA ALA A 309 19.49 -26.20 -12.76
C ALA A 309 19.06 -25.64 -11.41
N ALA A 310 18.36 -26.46 -10.62
CA ALA A 310 18.22 -26.23 -9.18
C ALA A 310 19.38 -26.93 -8.47
N GLU A 311 20.24 -26.16 -7.79
CA GLU A 311 21.46 -26.64 -7.13
C GLU A 311 21.51 -26.18 -5.67
N GLU A 312 21.98 -27.05 -4.77
CA GLU A 312 22.09 -26.77 -3.33
C GLU A 312 23.42 -26.07 -3.02
N MET A 313 23.39 -25.00 -2.21
CA MET A 313 24.61 -24.30 -1.76
C MET A 313 24.45 -23.64 -0.39
N ASP A 314 25.57 -23.27 0.21
CA ASP A 314 25.61 -22.52 1.47
C ASP A 314 25.53 -21.02 1.19
N TRP A 315 24.46 -20.38 1.66
CA TRP A 315 24.25 -18.95 1.58
C TRP A 315 24.66 -18.27 2.89
N ASP A 316 25.35 -17.13 2.81
CA ASP A 316 25.67 -16.26 3.96
C ASP A 316 24.97 -14.92 3.78
N TYR A 317 23.98 -14.65 4.63
CA TYR A 317 23.19 -13.43 4.55
C TYR A 317 24.00 -12.17 4.89
N ALA A 318 25.10 -12.30 5.65
CA ALA A 318 25.95 -11.18 6.07
C ALA A 318 27.46 -11.52 5.97
N PRO A 319 28.04 -11.59 4.75
CA PRO A 319 29.46 -11.86 4.55
C PRO A 319 30.39 -10.85 5.26
N ARG A 320 29.91 -9.62 5.48
CA ARG A 320 30.51 -8.61 6.36
C ARG A 320 29.54 -8.35 7.51
N LYS A 321 29.94 -8.68 8.75
CA LYS A 321 29.10 -8.42 9.92
C LYS A 321 29.24 -6.95 10.37
N PRO A 322 28.15 -6.20 10.55
CA PRO A 322 28.19 -4.83 11.05
C PRO A 322 28.63 -4.80 12.52
N ALA A 323 29.25 -3.71 12.95
CA ALA A 323 29.81 -3.58 14.30
C ALA A 323 28.82 -3.05 15.37
N SER A 324 27.57 -2.73 15.00
CA SER A 324 26.77 -1.75 15.76
C SER A 324 25.31 -2.11 16.07
N LEU A 325 24.75 -3.24 15.62
CA LEU A 325 23.31 -3.55 15.84
C LEU A 325 23.00 -5.04 15.92
N ASP A 326 21.91 -5.32 16.64
CA ASP A 326 21.31 -6.59 17.10
C ASP A 326 21.95 -7.92 16.66
N SER A 327 22.56 -8.57 17.64
CA SER A 327 23.05 -9.95 17.61
C SER A 327 22.00 -11.02 17.25
N LEU A 328 20.70 -10.72 17.46
CA LEU A 328 19.60 -11.69 17.46
C LEU A 328 19.57 -12.61 16.22
N PHE A 329 19.86 -12.07 15.04
CA PHE A 329 19.78 -12.76 13.75
C PHE A 329 21.13 -13.28 13.24
N LEU A 330 22.26 -12.73 13.71
CA LEU A 330 23.59 -12.99 13.12
C LEU A 330 24.55 -13.78 14.03
N GLU A 331 24.21 -13.98 15.31
CA GLU A 331 24.96 -14.84 16.21
C GLU A 331 24.63 -16.33 15.98
N ALA A 332 25.66 -17.10 15.62
CA ALA A 332 25.64 -18.55 15.75
C ALA A 332 25.91 -18.93 17.21
N GLY A 333 25.23 -19.94 17.73
CA GLY A 333 25.35 -20.36 19.13
C GLY A 333 24.81 -21.76 19.38
N PRO A 334 24.67 -22.18 20.66
CA PRO A 334 24.23 -23.54 20.99
C PRO A 334 22.88 -23.91 20.36
N GLN A 335 21.94 -22.96 20.38
CA GLN A 335 20.58 -23.11 19.84
C GLN A 335 20.28 -22.10 18.72
N ARG A 336 21.29 -21.53 18.04
CA ARG A 336 21.10 -20.53 16.97
C ARG A 336 22.00 -20.80 15.78
N ILE A 337 21.44 -20.72 14.56
CA ILE A 337 22.13 -21.01 13.30
C ILE A 337 23.09 -19.85 12.92
N GLY A 338 22.70 -18.60 13.16
CA GLY A 338 23.46 -17.41 12.76
C GLY A 338 23.32 -17.11 11.26
N SER A 339 24.29 -16.42 10.65
CA SER A 339 24.13 -15.84 9.30
C SER A 339 24.15 -16.83 8.13
N LYS A 340 24.44 -18.12 8.34
CA LYS A 340 24.70 -19.12 7.29
C LYS A 340 23.66 -20.22 7.24
N TYR A 341 23.06 -20.42 6.07
CA TYR A 341 22.04 -21.44 5.83
C TYR A 341 22.33 -22.16 4.51
N LYS A 342 22.16 -23.49 4.50
CA LYS A 342 22.05 -24.25 3.26
C LYS A 342 20.70 -23.93 2.61
N LYS A 343 20.76 -23.59 1.33
CA LYS A 343 19.64 -23.19 0.46
C LYS A 343 19.73 -23.91 -0.88
N VAL A 344 18.74 -23.70 -1.74
CA VAL A 344 18.73 -24.19 -3.13
C VAL A 344 18.38 -23.04 -4.08
N MET A 345 19.12 -22.92 -5.18
CA MET A 345 19.09 -21.76 -6.08
C MET A 345 19.00 -22.19 -7.55
N PHE A 346 18.45 -21.32 -8.40
CA PHE A 346 18.44 -21.51 -9.86
C PHE A 346 19.75 -21.00 -10.48
N VAL A 347 20.51 -21.90 -11.11
CA VAL A 347 21.82 -21.60 -11.71
C VAL A 347 21.76 -21.79 -13.23
N GLU A 348 22.27 -20.83 -14.01
CA GLU A 348 22.33 -20.93 -15.48
C GLU A 348 23.62 -21.62 -15.95
N TYR A 349 23.49 -22.47 -16.97
CA TYR A 349 24.57 -23.21 -17.61
C TYR A 349 24.67 -22.81 -19.09
N GLU A 350 25.84 -23.01 -19.68
CA GLU A 350 26.07 -22.65 -21.09
C GLU A 350 25.42 -23.64 -22.06
N ASP A 351 25.30 -24.92 -21.66
CA ASP A 351 24.83 -26.01 -22.52
C ASP A 351 24.00 -27.08 -21.78
N ALA A 352 23.52 -28.06 -22.54
CA ALA A 352 22.76 -29.20 -22.02
C ALA A 352 23.60 -30.21 -21.22
N SER A 353 24.93 -30.04 -21.11
CA SER A 353 25.78 -30.93 -20.30
C SER A 353 25.68 -30.64 -18.81
N PHE A 354 25.26 -29.41 -18.44
CA PHE A 354 25.24 -28.90 -17.06
C PHE A 354 26.61 -29.00 -16.35
N LYS A 355 27.70 -28.73 -17.08
CA LYS A 355 29.08 -28.74 -16.54
C LYS A 355 29.66 -27.35 -16.33
N THR A 356 29.54 -26.46 -17.32
CA THR A 356 30.00 -25.08 -17.19
C THR A 356 28.84 -24.18 -16.74
N ARG A 357 28.92 -23.69 -15.50
CA ARG A 357 28.06 -22.60 -15.03
C ARG A 357 28.41 -21.35 -15.83
N LYS A 358 27.40 -20.68 -16.37
CA LYS A 358 27.53 -19.38 -17.01
C LYS A 358 27.92 -18.35 -15.93
N MET A 359 28.80 -17.39 -16.24
CA MET A 359 29.20 -16.38 -15.25
C MET A 359 27.98 -15.60 -14.75
N SER A 360 27.67 -15.73 -13.47
CA SER A 360 26.70 -14.85 -12.80
C SER A 360 27.34 -13.49 -12.52
N GLN A 361 26.51 -12.46 -12.42
CA GLN A 361 26.92 -11.13 -11.98
C GLN A 361 26.74 -11.07 -10.45
N GLU A 362 27.78 -10.66 -9.73
CA GLU A 362 27.81 -10.69 -8.25
C GLU A 362 26.63 -9.89 -7.64
N ASP A 363 26.22 -8.80 -8.30
CA ASP A 363 25.09 -7.92 -8.00
C ASP A 363 23.74 -8.61 -7.70
N LYS A 364 23.54 -9.82 -8.26
CA LYS A 364 22.25 -10.53 -8.21
C LYS A 364 22.00 -11.27 -6.90
N GLY A 365 23.05 -11.53 -6.13
CA GLY A 365 22.96 -12.28 -4.88
C GLY A 365 22.30 -13.66 -5.07
N ILE A 366 21.22 -13.90 -4.33
CA ILE A 366 20.50 -15.20 -4.31
C ILE A 366 19.63 -15.45 -5.57
N LEU A 367 19.41 -14.43 -6.41
CA LEU A 367 18.49 -14.52 -7.54
C LEU A 367 18.98 -15.45 -8.67
N GLY A 368 18.04 -16.22 -9.22
CA GLY A 368 18.25 -16.95 -10.47
C GLY A 368 18.54 -16.07 -11.70
N PRO A 369 18.92 -16.67 -12.84
CA PRO A 369 19.19 -15.95 -14.09
C PRO A 369 18.03 -15.07 -14.57
N VAL A 370 18.39 -13.93 -15.16
CA VAL A 370 17.43 -12.96 -15.67
C VAL A 370 16.91 -13.41 -17.04
N LEU A 371 15.69 -13.91 -17.08
CA LEU A 371 15.02 -14.28 -18.32
C LEU A 371 14.38 -13.03 -18.95
N LYS A 372 14.62 -12.78 -20.24
CA LYS A 372 14.13 -11.59 -20.95
C LYS A 372 13.60 -11.96 -22.32
N GLY A 373 12.42 -11.45 -22.69
CA GLY A 373 11.78 -11.76 -23.98
C GLY A 373 10.84 -10.65 -24.43
N GLU A 374 10.74 -10.45 -25.74
CA GLU A 374 9.76 -9.53 -26.31
C GLU A 374 8.37 -10.18 -26.42
N VAL A 375 7.31 -9.37 -26.47
CA VAL A 375 5.97 -9.82 -26.84
C VAL A 375 6.03 -10.58 -28.16
N GLY A 376 5.61 -11.85 -28.16
CA GLY A 376 5.70 -12.76 -29.31
C GLY A 376 6.88 -13.75 -29.27
N ASP A 377 7.86 -13.58 -28.39
CA ASP A 377 8.99 -14.52 -28.25
C ASP A 377 8.58 -15.84 -27.55
N GLN A 378 9.43 -16.85 -27.69
CA GLN A 378 9.27 -18.16 -27.08
C GLN A 378 10.52 -18.56 -26.28
N PHE A 379 10.36 -18.87 -24.99
CA PHE A 379 11.42 -19.40 -24.14
C PHE A 379 11.40 -20.94 -24.18
N LYS A 380 12.53 -21.55 -24.54
CA LYS A 380 12.81 -22.98 -24.36
C LYS A 380 13.68 -23.15 -23.13
N ILE A 381 13.06 -23.46 -21.99
CA ILE A 381 13.77 -23.66 -20.72
C ILE A 381 14.06 -25.14 -20.54
N VAL A 382 15.33 -25.53 -20.62
CA VAL A 382 15.78 -26.88 -20.28
C VAL A 382 16.17 -26.86 -18.81
N PHE A 383 15.28 -27.38 -17.95
CA PHE A 383 15.49 -27.46 -16.51
C PHE A 383 16.13 -28.79 -16.14
N ARG A 384 17.02 -28.79 -15.14
CA ARG A 384 17.54 -30.00 -14.50
C ARG A 384 17.51 -29.87 -12.99
N ASN A 385 17.00 -30.88 -12.30
CA ASN A 385 17.05 -30.90 -10.85
C ASN A 385 18.35 -31.59 -10.38
N LEU A 386 19.23 -30.86 -9.68
CA LEU A 386 20.44 -31.40 -9.05
C LEU A 386 20.35 -31.44 -7.52
N ALA A 387 19.23 -30.99 -6.94
CA ALA A 387 18.98 -30.98 -5.50
C ALA A 387 18.38 -32.30 -5.00
N SER A 388 18.37 -32.48 -3.68
CA SER A 388 17.90 -33.69 -2.98
C SER A 388 16.37 -33.90 -3.01
N ARG A 389 15.59 -32.90 -3.45
CA ARG A 389 14.13 -32.86 -3.40
C ARG A 389 13.52 -32.56 -4.76
N PRO A 390 12.29 -33.04 -5.06
CA PRO A 390 11.61 -32.71 -6.30
C PRO A 390 11.19 -31.23 -6.33
N TYR A 391 11.51 -30.55 -7.43
CA TYR A 391 11.21 -29.14 -7.66
C TYR A 391 10.66 -28.90 -9.08
N ASN A 392 10.11 -27.72 -9.34
CA ASN A 392 9.62 -27.30 -10.66
C ASN A 392 10.17 -25.89 -11.01
N ILE A 393 9.94 -25.42 -12.23
CA ILE A 393 10.21 -24.04 -12.62
C ILE A 393 9.02 -23.50 -13.43
N TYR A 394 8.33 -22.50 -12.89
CA TYR A 394 7.10 -21.96 -13.44
C TYR A 394 7.10 -20.42 -13.41
N PRO A 395 6.74 -19.74 -14.51
CA PRO A 395 6.73 -18.28 -14.60
C PRO A 395 5.43 -17.68 -14.03
N HIS A 396 5.52 -16.53 -13.37
CA HIS A 396 4.37 -15.73 -12.93
C HIS A 396 3.95 -14.75 -14.03
N GLY A 397 2.64 -14.68 -14.31
CA GLY A 397 2.08 -13.72 -15.27
C GLY A 397 2.29 -14.06 -16.76
N LEU A 398 2.57 -15.32 -17.12
CA LEU A 398 2.48 -15.81 -18.49
C LEU A 398 1.28 -16.75 -18.67
N THR A 399 0.48 -16.49 -19.70
CA THR A 399 -0.69 -17.29 -20.13
C THR A 399 -0.30 -18.60 -20.83
N SER A 400 0.77 -18.60 -21.65
CA SER A 400 1.03 -19.68 -22.62
C SER A 400 2.26 -20.54 -22.25
N ILE A 401 2.02 -21.64 -21.54
CA ILE A 401 3.05 -22.56 -21.01
C ILE A 401 2.76 -23.98 -21.49
N ARG A 402 3.74 -24.66 -22.10
CA ARG A 402 3.61 -26.03 -22.64
C ARG A 402 4.89 -26.86 -22.44
N PRO A 403 4.81 -28.20 -22.39
CA PRO A 403 5.99 -29.05 -22.54
C PRO A 403 6.52 -28.98 -23.99
N SER A 404 7.84 -29.02 -24.16
CA SER A 404 8.47 -29.11 -25.48
C SER A 404 8.77 -30.57 -25.82
N SER A 405 7.93 -31.23 -26.63
CA SER A 405 8.32 -32.49 -27.28
C SER A 405 9.58 -32.27 -28.14
N PRO A 406 10.60 -33.14 -28.03
CA PRO A 406 10.47 -34.48 -28.59
C PRO A 406 10.92 -35.65 -27.68
N ASP A 407 11.65 -35.42 -26.59
CA ASP A 407 12.31 -36.48 -25.82
C ASP A 407 11.41 -37.04 -24.71
N LEU A 408 10.64 -38.08 -25.04
CA LEU A 408 9.67 -38.74 -24.15
C LEU A 408 10.13 -40.15 -23.71
N THR A 409 11.45 -40.36 -23.58
CA THR A 409 12.06 -41.69 -23.42
C THR A 409 12.29 -42.14 -21.96
N ASP A 410 12.39 -41.21 -21.00
CA ASP A 410 12.78 -41.51 -19.60
C ASP A 410 11.78 -41.03 -18.52
N VAL A 411 10.57 -40.62 -18.92
CA VAL A 411 9.47 -40.35 -17.97
C VAL A 411 8.41 -41.45 -18.15
N PRO A 412 8.10 -42.26 -17.12
CA PRO A 412 7.08 -43.30 -17.24
C PRO A 412 5.71 -42.67 -17.53
N LEU A 413 5.06 -43.12 -18.61
CA LEU A 413 3.82 -42.51 -19.15
C LEU A 413 2.69 -42.30 -18.13
N GLY A 414 2.64 -43.11 -17.06
CA GLY A 414 1.66 -42.98 -15.98
C GLY A 414 1.67 -41.63 -15.26
N CYS A 415 2.81 -40.93 -15.19
CA CYS A 415 2.88 -39.60 -14.55
C CYS A 415 2.31 -38.50 -15.45
N VAL A 416 2.62 -38.52 -16.75
CA VAL A 416 2.12 -37.54 -17.73
C VAL A 416 0.60 -37.70 -17.97
N LEU A 417 0.06 -38.91 -17.75
CA LEU A 417 -1.37 -39.19 -17.81
C LEU A 417 -2.12 -38.85 -16.49
N ALA A 418 -1.42 -38.49 -15.42
CA ALA A 418 -2.01 -38.16 -14.12
C ALA A 418 -1.97 -36.65 -13.80
N ALA A 419 -0.92 -35.94 -14.24
CA ALA A 419 -0.83 -34.49 -14.12
C ALA A 419 -1.66 -33.78 -15.21
N LYS A 420 -2.57 -32.89 -14.82
CA LYS A 420 -3.38 -32.10 -15.77
C LYS A 420 -2.68 -30.83 -16.27
N ASP A 421 -1.76 -30.28 -15.49
CA ASP A 421 -1.06 -29.02 -15.76
C ASP A 421 0.46 -29.20 -15.60
N VAL A 422 1.24 -28.41 -16.36
CA VAL A 422 2.70 -28.29 -16.27
C VAL A 422 3.16 -27.73 -14.92
N LYS A 423 2.30 -26.92 -14.28
CA LYS A 423 2.52 -26.31 -12.96
C LYS A 423 2.73 -27.32 -11.83
N ASP A 424 2.10 -28.49 -11.92
CA ASP A 424 2.10 -29.48 -10.85
C ASP A 424 3.14 -30.60 -11.05
N ILE A 425 3.89 -30.60 -12.16
CA ILE A 425 4.84 -31.68 -12.51
C ILE A 425 6.10 -31.59 -11.62
N PRO A 426 6.35 -32.57 -10.72
CA PRO A 426 7.54 -32.57 -9.87
C PRO A 426 8.71 -33.21 -10.62
N ILE A 427 9.78 -32.44 -10.89
CA ILE A 427 10.98 -32.99 -11.54
C ILE A 427 11.84 -33.64 -10.46
N ALA A 428 12.01 -34.97 -10.52
CA ALA A 428 12.74 -35.70 -9.49
C ALA A 428 14.26 -35.40 -9.52
N PRO A 429 14.98 -35.58 -8.40
CA PRO A 429 16.44 -35.45 -8.35
C PRO A 429 17.16 -36.18 -9.49
N GLY A 430 18.06 -35.48 -10.18
CA GLY A 430 18.82 -35.97 -11.33
C GLY A 430 18.13 -35.82 -12.70
N GLN A 431 16.79 -35.71 -12.74
CA GLN A 431 16.00 -35.62 -13.97
C GLN A 431 16.05 -34.21 -14.61
N SER A 432 15.72 -34.16 -15.90
CA SER A 432 15.59 -32.94 -16.69
C SER A 432 14.28 -32.88 -17.46
N PHE A 433 13.72 -31.69 -17.63
CA PHE A 433 12.46 -31.44 -18.32
C PHE A 433 12.56 -30.17 -19.16
N THR A 434 11.93 -30.14 -20.35
CA THR A 434 11.97 -28.97 -21.24
C THR A 434 10.62 -28.28 -21.35
N TYR A 435 10.56 -27.05 -20.87
CA TYR A 435 9.40 -26.17 -20.98
C TYR A 435 9.50 -25.29 -22.22
N SER A 436 8.35 -24.94 -22.77
CA SER A 436 8.14 -23.99 -23.85
C SER A 436 7.14 -22.95 -23.38
N TRP A 437 7.63 -21.78 -22.94
CA TRP A 437 6.79 -20.64 -22.59
C TRP A 437 6.71 -19.70 -23.80
N ARG A 438 5.54 -19.12 -24.09
CA ARG A 438 5.39 -18.10 -25.13
C ARG A 438 4.83 -16.82 -24.52
N VAL A 439 5.44 -15.70 -24.87
CA VAL A 439 4.94 -14.37 -24.51
C VAL A 439 3.88 -13.96 -25.52
N THR A 440 2.65 -13.77 -25.07
CA THR A 440 1.53 -13.27 -25.89
C THR A 440 1.45 -11.73 -25.83
N THR A 441 0.56 -11.15 -26.63
CA THR A 441 0.17 -9.73 -26.52
C THR A 441 -0.65 -9.40 -25.27
N GLU A 442 -1.14 -10.41 -24.53
CA GLU A 442 -1.96 -10.24 -23.33
C GLU A 442 -1.13 -10.31 -22.03
N ASP A 443 0.06 -10.91 -22.09
CA ASP A 443 1.04 -10.92 -21.01
C ASP A 443 1.86 -9.61 -20.93
N GLY A 444 1.96 -8.89 -22.05
CA GLY A 444 2.90 -7.79 -22.25
C GLY A 444 2.40 -6.38 -21.86
N PRO A 445 3.32 -5.42 -21.76
CA PRO A 445 3.03 -4.02 -21.45
C PRO A 445 2.11 -3.36 -22.50
N THR A 446 1.27 -2.43 -22.03
CA THR A 446 0.46 -1.53 -22.86
C THR A 446 1.20 -0.23 -23.20
N GLN A 447 0.59 0.64 -24.02
CA GLN A 447 1.17 1.95 -24.36
C GLN A 447 1.31 2.91 -23.16
N ALA A 448 0.64 2.63 -22.03
CA ALA A 448 0.79 3.40 -20.78
C ALA A 448 1.87 2.82 -19.86
N ASP A 449 2.26 1.56 -20.06
CA ASP A 449 3.22 0.84 -19.22
C ASP A 449 4.69 1.18 -19.58
N PRO A 450 5.64 0.96 -18.65
CA PRO A 450 7.06 1.00 -18.96
C PRO A 450 7.44 -0.04 -20.03
N ARG A 451 8.57 0.21 -20.72
CA ARG A 451 9.06 -0.59 -21.86
C ARG A 451 9.13 -2.10 -21.61
N CYS A 452 9.35 -2.51 -20.37
CA CYS A 452 9.26 -3.88 -19.91
C CYS A 452 8.59 -3.94 -18.52
N LEU A 453 7.85 -5.02 -18.26
CA LEU A 453 7.25 -5.33 -16.97
C LEU A 453 8.16 -6.28 -16.17
N THR A 454 8.27 -6.03 -14.86
CA THR A 454 8.87 -6.96 -13.91
C THR A 454 7.90 -8.10 -13.59
N ARG A 455 8.37 -9.34 -13.79
CA ARG A 455 7.76 -10.60 -13.34
C ARG A 455 8.84 -11.46 -12.69
N PHE A 456 8.45 -12.65 -12.22
CA PHE A 456 9.35 -13.62 -11.62
C PHE A 456 8.97 -15.05 -12.03
N TYR A 457 9.84 -16.01 -11.73
CA TYR A 457 9.59 -17.43 -11.85
C TYR A 457 10.07 -18.15 -10.58
N TYR A 458 9.40 -19.24 -10.23
CA TYR A 458 9.57 -19.93 -8.94
C TYR A 458 9.22 -21.43 -9.07
N SER A 459 9.49 -22.23 -8.04
CA SER A 459 8.99 -23.61 -7.98
C SER A 459 7.57 -23.64 -7.41
N SER A 460 6.65 -24.21 -8.18
CA SER A 460 5.22 -24.26 -7.88
C SER A 460 4.76 -25.46 -7.07
N ILE A 461 5.65 -26.41 -6.74
CA ILE A 461 5.31 -27.66 -6.03
C ILE A 461 4.90 -27.38 -4.57
N ASN A 462 5.66 -26.53 -3.88
CA ASN A 462 5.23 -25.94 -2.61
C ASN A 462 5.68 -24.48 -2.58
N PRO A 463 4.88 -23.53 -3.10
CA PRO A 463 5.33 -22.15 -3.30
C PRO A 463 5.92 -21.49 -2.05
N GLU A 464 5.34 -21.73 -0.87
CA GLU A 464 5.85 -21.21 0.40
C GLU A 464 7.23 -21.78 0.75
N ARG A 465 7.36 -23.12 0.79
CA ARG A 465 8.60 -23.78 1.23
C ARG A 465 9.71 -23.68 0.18
N ASP A 466 9.36 -23.72 -1.09
CA ASP A 466 10.32 -23.68 -2.19
C ASP A 466 10.92 -22.27 -2.35
N THR A 467 10.10 -21.22 -2.24
CA THR A 467 10.62 -19.83 -2.23
C THR A 467 11.41 -19.53 -0.95
N ALA A 468 10.92 -19.96 0.23
CA ALA A 468 11.69 -19.87 1.47
C ALA A 468 13.05 -20.60 1.39
N SER A 469 13.11 -21.73 0.68
CA SER A 469 14.36 -22.47 0.44
C SER A 469 15.30 -21.81 -0.57
N GLY A 470 14.84 -20.84 -1.37
CA GLY A 470 15.65 -20.04 -2.31
C GLY A 470 15.24 -20.09 -3.79
N LEU A 471 14.20 -20.84 -4.18
CA LEU A 471 13.80 -20.99 -5.59
C LEU A 471 13.01 -19.81 -6.14
N ILE A 472 13.72 -18.73 -6.46
CA ILE A 472 13.20 -17.49 -7.06
C ILE A 472 14.16 -16.96 -8.14
N GLY A 473 13.61 -16.43 -9.23
CA GLY A 473 14.37 -15.70 -10.24
C GLY A 473 13.51 -14.70 -11.03
N PRO A 474 14.11 -13.70 -11.69
CA PRO A 474 13.38 -12.61 -12.34
C PRO A 474 13.11 -12.89 -13.82
N LEU A 475 11.95 -12.43 -14.29
CA LEU A 475 11.47 -12.53 -15.67
C LEU A 475 11.07 -11.12 -16.16
N LEU A 476 11.64 -10.66 -17.27
CA LEU A 476 11.30 -9.36 -17.86
C LEU A 476 10.55 -9.56 -19.19
N ILE A 477 9.34 -9.01 -19.26
CA ILE A 477 8.48 -9.06 -20.45
C ILE A 477 8.50 -7.70 -21.13
N CYS A 478 9.01 -7.63 -22.36
CA CYS A 478 9.36 -6.39 -23.05
C CYS A 478 8.52 -6.13 -24.31
N PHE A 479 8.40 -4.87 -24.71
CA PHE A 479 7.79 -4.49 -26.00
C PHE A 479 8.58 -5.06 -27.20
N LYS A 480 7.89 -5.26 -28.33
CA LYS A 480 8.56 -5.58 -29.62
C LYS A 480 9.53 -4.46 -30.04
N LYS A 481 10.72 -4.84 -30.51
CA LYS A 481 11.84 -3.97 -30.91
C LYS A 481 12.45 -3.13 -29.76
N SER A 482 12.26 -3.53 -28.52
CA SER A 482 12.84 -2.87 -27.34
C SER A 482 14.11 -3.56 -26.81
N MET A 483 14.50 -4.70 -27.40
CA MET A 483 15.78 -5.38 -27.14
C MET A 483 16.67 -5.47 -28.39
N ASP A 484 17.98 -5.56 -28.16
CA ASP A 484 18.98 -5.87 -29.17
C ASP A 484 19.05 -7.39 -29.45
N GLN A 485 19.92 -7.81 -30.36
CA GLN A 485 20.06 -9.23 -30.69
C GLN A 485 20.56 -10.09 -29.51
N ARG A 486 21.18 -9.47 -28.48
CA ARG A 486 21.82 -10.10 -27.31
C ARG A 486 20.92 -10.14 -26.06
N GLY A 487 19.79 -9.43 -26.05
CA GLY A 487 18.88 -9.34 -24.89
C GLY A 487 19.17 -8.15 -23.95
N ASN A 488 19.87 -7.13 -24.43
CA ASN A 488 19.97 -5.84 -23.76
C ASN A 488 18.91 -4.89 -24.32
N GLN A 489 18.39 -3.98 -23.50
CA GLN A 489 17.38 -3.02 -23.97
C GLN A 489 17.99 -1.98 -24.91
N THR A 490 17.28 -1.66 -25.99
CA THR A 490 17.67 -0.61 -26.92
C THR A 490 17.40 0.77 -26.32
N ALA A 491 18.40 1.29 -25.60
CA ALA A 491 18.40 2.70 -25.16
C ALA A 491 18.10 3.63 -26.35
N PRO A 492 17.31 4.71 -26.15
CA PRO A 492 16.96 5.64 -27.23
C PRO A 492 18.18 6.47 -27.68
N TYR A 493 18.91 5.92 -28.66
CA TYR A 493 19.82 6.62 -29.57
C TYR A 493 20.77 7.67 -28.97
N LEU A 494 21.67 7.24 -28.08
CA LEU A 494 23.02 7.83 -28.01
C LEU A 494 24.06 6.79 -28.42
N MET A 495 24.57 6.89 -29.64
CA MET A 495 25.72 6.11 -30.09
C MET A 495 27.01 6.75 -29.57
N CYS A 496 27.45 6.38 -28.37
CA CYS A 496 28.85 6.57 -27.98
C CYS A 496 29.70 5.60 -28.83
N LYS A 497 30.07 6.06 -30.04
CA LYS A 497 30.70 5.23 -31.08
C LYS A 497 32.23 5.36 -31.12
N ALA A 498 32.81 5.95 -30.07
CA ALA A 498 34.25 6.11 -29.89
C ALA A 498 34.84 4.90 -29.15
N ALA A 499 36.10 4.56 -29.44
CA ALA A 499 36.78 3.41 -28.83
C ALA A 499 37.12 3.60 -27.32
N ASN A 500 36.92 4.81 -26.78
CA ASN A 500 37.29 5.20 -25.41
C ASN A 500 36.07 5.56 -24.52
N CYS A 501 34.85 5.15 -24.88
CA CYS A 501 33.68 5.33 -24.01
C CYS A 501 33.87 4.56 -22.69
N SER A 502 33.66 5.24 -21.56
CA SER A 502 33.80 4.66 -20.22
C SER A 502 32.70 3.62 -19.92
N PRO A 503 32.85 2.72 -18.93
CA PRO A 503 31.82 1.72 -18.58
C PRO A 503 30.53 2.32 -17.96
N CYS A 504 30.35 3.64 -18.00
CA CYS A 504 29.14 4.38 -17.61
C CYS A 504 28.30 4.88 -18.80
N THR A 505 28.44 4.27 -20.00
CA THR A 505 27.68 4.67 -21.21
C THR A 505 26.72 3.58 -21.72
N GLN A 506 26.20 2.73 -20.83
CA GLN A 506 25.16 1.74 -21.15
C GLN A 506 24.04 1.84 -20.12
N ALA A 507 22.77 1.88 -20.56
CA ALA A 507 21.62 1.92 -19.65
C ALA A 507 21.57 0.64 -18.80
N LYS A 508 21.98 0.75 -17.52
CA LYS A 508 21.99 -0.35 -16.56
C LYS A 508 20.59 -0.60 -16.02
N GLY A 509 20.25 -1.88 -15.92
CA GLY A 509 19.02 -2.37 -15.31
C GLY A 509 19.35 -3.17 -14.06
N TRP A 510 19.12 -2.60 -12.88
CA TRP A 510 19.29 -3.30 -11.61
C TRP A 510 18.04 -4.11 -11.28
N LEU A 511 18.23 -5.29 -10.72
CA LEU A 511 17.13 -6.12 -10.22
C LEU A 511 17.25 -6.21 -8.71
N VAL A 512 16.16 -5.88 -8.02
CA VAL A 512 16.12 -5.79 -6.56
C VAL A 512 14.93 -6.60 -6.06
N LEU A 513 15.21 -7.77 -5.49
CA LEU A 513 14.24 -8.56 -4.75
C LEU A 513 14.30 -8.19 -3.27
N PHE A 514 13.21 -7.61 -2.77
CA PHE A 514 12.93 -7.55 -1.35
C PHE A 514 12.25 -8.85 -0.93
N SER A 515 12.90 -9.64 -0.07
CA SER A 515 12.40 -10.94 0.35
C SER A 515 12.58 -11.16 1.85
N VAL A 516 11.51 -11.61 2.50
CA VAL A 516 11.60 -12.23 3.83
C VAL A 516 11.70 -13.74 3.64
N PHE A 517 12.89 -14.28 3.90
CA PHE A 517 13.13 -15.73 3.91
C PHE A 517 12.85 -16.28 5.31
N ASP A 518 11.71 -16.95 5.48
CA ASP A 518 11.35 -17.69 6.69
C ASP A 518 12.04 -19.07 6.67
N GLU A 519 13.27 -19.15 7.17
CA GLU A 519 14.04 -20.40 7.16
C GLU A 519 13.39 -21.51 8.00
N ASN A 520 12.45 -21.18 8.89
CA ASN A 520 11.65 -22.15 9.62
C ASN A 520 10.70 -22.96 8.69
N ARG A 521 10.38 -22.44 7.50
CA ARG A 521 9.65 -23.16 6.43
C ARG A 521 10.57 -23.82 5.40
N SER A 522 11.86 -23.50 5.42
CA SER A 522 12.86 -24.05 4.49
C SER A 522 12.93 -25.57 4.58
N TRP A 523 13.07 -26.22 3.42
CA TRP A 523 13.21 -27.67 3.34
C TRP A 523 14.49 -28.21 4.00
N TYR A 524 15.45 -27.31 4.29
CA TYR A 524 16.77 -27.60 4.84
C TYR A 524 16.92 -27.27 6.33
N LEU A 525 15.85 -26.84 7.02
CA LEU A 525 15.91 -26.46 8.45
C LEU A 525 16.58 -27.52 9.34
N GLU A 526 16.19 -28.79 9.22
CA GLU A 526 16.81 -29.89 10.00
C GLU A 526 18.31 -30.08 9.70
N GLU A 527 18.73 -29.85 8.45
CA GLU A 527 20.14 -29.96 8.06
C GLU A 527 20.93 -28.76 8.58
N ASN A 528 20.35 -27.56 8.51
CA ASN A 528 20.94 -26.33 9.05
C ASN A 528 21.11 -26.40 10.57
N ILE A 529 20.10 -26.86 11.31
CA ILE A 529 20.20 -27.09 12.76
C ILE A 529 21.34 -28.08 13.09
N ARG A 530 21.41 -29.22 12.38
CA ARG A 530 22.46 -30.23 12.60
C ARG A 530 23.87 -29.78 12.23
N ARG A 531 24.01 -28.76 11.37
CA ARG A 531 25.28 -28.33 10.78
C ARG A 531 25.86 -27.04 11.39
N PHE A 532 25.01 -26.16 11.89
CA PHE A 532 25.42 -24.83 12.39
C PHE A 532 25.18 -24.63 13.89
N CYS A 533 24.16 -25.25 14.50
CA CYS A 533 23.96 -25.18 15.97
C CYS A 533 24.91 -26.15 16.70
N THR A 534 25.59 -25.71 17.76
CA THR A 534 26.51 -26.60 18.50
C THR A 534 25.81 -27.56 19.46
N ASP A 535 24.53 -27.31 19.80
CA ASP A 535 23.68 -28.20 20.59
C ASP A 535 22.33 -28.44 19.87
N ALA A 536 22.43 -29.04 18.68
CA ALA A 536 21.30 -29.40 17.82
C ALA A 536 20.25 -30.32 18.48
N ALA A 537 20.56 -30.95 19.63
CA ALA A 537 19.65 -31.86 20.33
C ALA A 537 18.64 -31.13 21.24
N HIS A 538 18.95 -29.92 21.69
CA HIS A 538 18.10 -29.13 22.59
C HIS A 538 17.48 -27.89 21.91
N VAL A 539 17.42 -27.86 20.58
CA VAL A 539 16.75 -26.78 19.82
C VAL A 539 15.24 -27.01 19.81
N ASP A 540 14.48 -26.13 20.47
CA ASP A 540 13.03 -26.07 20.32
C ASP A 540 12.64 -25.21 19.12
N THR A 541 12.00 -25.82 18.12
CA THR A 541 11.51 -25.12 16.92
C THR A 541 10.23 -24.33 17.17
N GLN A 542 9.61 -24.46 18.34
CA GLN A 542 8.42 -23.71 18.75
C GLN A 542 8.74 -22.51 19.66
N ASP A 543 10.01 -22.31 20.05
CA ASP A 543 10.42 -21.09 20.77
C ASP A 543 10.29 -19.85 19.85
N PRO A 544 9.55 -18.81 20.29
CA PRO A 544 9.44 -17.58 19.52
C PRO A 544 10.77 -16.86 19.26
N GLN A 545 11.79 -16.99 20.13
CA GLN A 545 13.08 -16.35 19.86
C GLN A 545 13.87 -17.08 18.79
N PHE A 546 13.89 -18.42 18.81
CA PHE A 546 14.44 -19.24 17.74
C PHE A 546 13.74 -18.95 16.41
N TYR A 547 12.40 -19.00 16.39
CA TYR A 547 11.62 -18.73 15.18
C TYR A 547 11.98 -17.36 14.58
N ALA A 548 11.95 -16.30 15.41
CA ALA A 548 12.25 -14.94 14.98
C ALA A 548 13.70 -14.80 14.46
N SER A 549 14.68 -15.47 15.08
CA SER A 549 16.09 -15.41 14.64
C SER A 549 16.33 -15.98 13.23
N ASN A 550 15.42 -16.83 12.74
CA ASN A 550 15.48 -17.47 11.42
C ASN A 550 14.62 -16.77 10.34
N VAL A 551 13.98 -15.64 10.66
CA VAL A 551 13.20 -14.85 9.70
C VAL A 551 14.09 -13.74 9.15
N MET A 552 14.69 -13.98 7.97
CA MET A 552 15.70 -13.09 7.40
C MET A 552 15.05 -12.07 6.47
N HIS A 553 15.09 -10.78 6.84
CA HIS A 553 14.58 -9.66 6.06
C HIS A 553 15.67 -9.14 5.10
N THR A 554 15.57 -9.42 3.80
CA THR A 554 16.70 -9.29 2.86
C THR A 554 16.44 -8.47 1.61
N VAL A 555 17.53 -7.99 1.01
CA VAL A 555 17.58 -7.39 -0.35
C VAL A 555 18.57 -8.20 -1.19
N ASN A 556 18.11 -8.80 -2.29
CA ASN A 556 18.85 -9.81 -3.09
C ASN A 556 19.46 -10.97 -2.26
N GLY A 557 18.90 -11.26 -1.08
CA GLY A 557 19.46 -12.27 -0.15
C GLY A 557 20.56 -11.74 0.78
N PHE A 558 20.82 -10.43 0.83
CA PHE A 558 21.75 -9.82 1.79
C PHE A 558 21.01 -9.01 2.87
N VAL A 559 21.65 -8.85 4.03
CA VAL A 559 21.16 -8.02 5.16
C VAL A 559 22.19 -6.98 5.60
N PHE A 560 21.73 -5.93 6.30
CA PHE A 560 22.57 -4.88 6.91
C PHE A 560 23.71 -4.40 5.99
N ASP A 561 23.35 -3.69 4.91
CA ASP A 561 24.25 -2.98 3.99
C ASP A 561 25.36 -3.81 3.32
N ASN A 562 25.18 -5.14 3.26
CA ASN A 562 26.08 -6.05 2.55
C ASN A 562 25.94 -5.97 1.01
N LEU A 563 24.78 -5.53 0.50
CA LEU A 563 24.58 -5.26 -0.92
C LEU A 563 25.07 -3.85 -1.27
N LYS A 564 25.93 -3.73 -2.27
CA LYS A 564 26.36 -2.46 -2.87
C LYS A 564 25.99 -2.42 -4.34
N LEU A 565 25.50 -1.27 -4.81
CA LEU A 565 25.00 -1.06 -6.16
C LEU A 565 25.59 0.25 -6.70
N ASP A 566 26.69 0.14 -7.44
CA ASP A 566 27.47 1.31 -7.89
C ASP A 566 26.85 1.92 -9.16
N VAL A 567 26.04 2.97 -8.97
CA VAL A 567 25.39 3.75 -10.03
C VAL A 567 26.30 4.90 -10.49
N CYS A 568 26.48 5.09 -11.80
CA CYS A 568 27.19 6.28 -12.29
C CYS A 568 26.27 7.50 -12.36
N LEU A 569 26.80 8.69 -12.06
CA LEU A 569 26.07 9.95 -12.21
C LEU A 569 25.63 10.18 -13.66
N HIS A 570 24.47 10.81 -13.82
CA HIS A 570 23.77 11.08 -15.08
C HIS A 570 23.33 9.85 -15.91
N GLU A 571 23.59 8.61 -15.46
CA GLU A 571 22.97 7.42 -16.07
C GLU A 571 21.44 7.44 -15.87
N VAL A 572 20.70 7.01 -16.90
CA VAL A 572 19.29 6.62 -16.78
C VAL A 572 19.25 5.16 -16.36
N VAL A 573 18.70 4.91 -15.16
CA VAL A 573 18.76 3.63 -14.47
C VAL A 573 17.36 3.04 -14.35
N TYR A 574 17.20 1.80 -14.80
CA TYR A 574 15.97 1.03 -14.62
C TYR A 574 16.08 0.13 -13.40
N TRP A 575 15.03 0.11 -12.57
CA TRP A 575 14.92 -0.71 -11.37
C TRP A 575 13.77 -1.68 -11.53
N TYR A 576 14.10 -2.97 -11.61
CA TYR A 576 13.15 -4.08 -11.66
C TYR A 576 12.97 -4.60 -10.24
N VAL A 577 11.93 -4.14 -9.57
CA VAL A 577 11.73 -4.34 -8.14
C VAL A 577 10.70 -5.46 -7.91
N LEU A 578 11.05 -6.43 -7.07
CA LEU A 578 10.23 -7.59 -6.73
C LEU A 578 9.99 -7.65 -5.23
N SER A 579 8.79 -8.09 -4.83
CA SER A 579 8.45 -8.39 -3.44
C SER A 579 7.89 -9.80 -3.34
N VAL A 580 8.75 -10.78 -3.02
CA VAL A 580 8.41 -12.21 -3.03
C VAL A 580 9.07 -12.92 -1.85
N GLY A 581 8.29 -13.63 -1.03
CA GLY A 581 8.78 -14.38 0.12
C GLY A 581 7.65 -14.69 1.12
N ALA A 582 8.01 -14.85 2.39
CA ALA A 582 7.07 -15.08 3.49
C ALA A 582 6.33 -13.80 3.97
N GLN A 583 6.38 -12.71 3.20
CA GLN A 583 5.72 -11.44 3.52
C GLN A 583 4.18 -11.62 3.56
N THR A 584 3.57 -11.28 4.68
CA THR A 584 2.11 -11.05 4.80
C THR A 584 1.73 -9.65 4.37
N ASP A 585 2.60 -8.69 4.67
CA ASP A 585 2.35 -7.26 4.56
C ASP A 585 3.03 -6.67 3.32
N PHE A 586 2.60 -5.49 2.91
CA PHE A 586 3.26 -4.70 1.85
C PHE A 586 4.57 -4.08 2.37
N LEU A 587 5.47 -3.73 1.45
CA LEU A 587 6.67 -2.93 1.71
C LEU A 587 6.52 -1.52 1.15
N SER A 588 7.18 -0.55 1.76
CA SER A 588 7.27 0.83 1.27
C SER A 588 8.75 1.21 1.13
N VAL A 589 9.24 1.17 -0.11
CA VAL A 589 10.67 1.29 -0.45
C VAL A 589 10.95 2.69 -0.95
N PHE A 590 11.88 3.41 -0.32
CA PHE A 590 12.26 4.77 -0.74
C PHE A 590 13.75 4.85 -1.11
N PHE A 591 14.08 5.75 -2.02
CA PHE A 591 15.46 6.03 -2.42
C PHE A 591 15.88 7.39 -1.87
N SER A 592 16.75 7.41 -0.86
CA SER A 592 17.18 8.66 -0.22
C SER A 592 17.84 9.61 -1.23
N GLY A 593 17.39 10.86 -1.25
CA GLY A 593 17.86 11.92 -2.14
C GLY A 593 17.56 11.73 -3.63
N ASN A 594 16.76 10.73 -4.03
CA ASN A 594 16.54 10.37 -5.43
C ASN A 594 15.07 10.04 -5.74
N THR A 595 14.37 10.90 -6.46
CA THR A 595 13.03 10.60 -7.01
C THR A 595 13.13 9.63 -8.19
N PHE A 596 12.29 8.61 -8.23
CA PHE A 596 12.07 7.78 -9.41
C PHE A 596 10.78 8.21 -10.14
N LYS A 597 10.51 7.60 -11.31
CA LYS A 597 9.33 7.85 -12.13
C LYS A 597 8.56 6.55 -12.38
N ARG A 598 7.28 6.55 -12.02
CA ARG A 598 6.31 5.43 -12.13
C ARG A 598 5.05 5.96 -12.81
N ASN A 599 4.49 5.23 -13.77
CA ASN A 599 3.26 5.61 -14.49
C ASN A 599 3.23 7.08 -14.96
N THR A 600 4.37 7.55 -15.48
CA THR A 600 4.69 8.94 -15.90
C THR A 600 4.80 10.01 -14.80
N VAL A 601 4.49 9.72 -13.55
CA VAL A 601 4.61 10.62 -12.38
C VAL A 601 5.93 10.39 -11.64
N PHE A 602 6.50 11.43 -11.03
CA PHE A 602 7.66 11.29 -10.12
C PHE A 602 7.21 10.91 -8.70
N GLU A 603 7.87 9.96 -8.07
CA GLU A 603 7.57 9.45 -6.71
C GLU A 603 8.88 9.22 -5.94
N ASP A 604 8.82 9.23 -4.61
CA ASP A 604 9.94 8.99 -3.70
C ASP A 604 9.80 7.67 -2.92
N VAL A 605 8.56 7.20 -2.69
CA VAL A 605 8.23 5.93 -2.01
C VAL A 605 7.44 4.99 -2.90
N LEU A 606 7.95 3.79 -3.13
CA LEU A 606 7.34 2.70 -3.91
C LEU A 606 6.68 1.68 -2.97
N THR A 607 5.35 1.62 -2.98
CA THR A 607 4.60 0.55 -2.32
C THR A 607 4.66 -0.74 -3.14
N LEU A 608 4.98 -1.87 -2.51
CA LEU A 608 5.08 -3.21 -3.11
C LEU A 608 4.24 -4.21 -2.31
N PHE A 609 3.26 -4.87 -2.94
CA PHE A 609 2.48 -5.92 -2.28
C PHE A 609 3.19 -7.30 -2.37
N PRO A 610 2.85 -8.27 -1.50
CA PRO A 610 3.35 -9.64 -1.63
C PRO A 610 3.03 -10.26 -3.00
N PHE A 611 4.05 -10.88 -3.60
CA PHE A 611 4.03 -11.49 -4.94
C PHE A 611 3.75 -10.48 -6.09
N SER A 612 4.06 -9.20 -5.88
CA SER A 612 4.06 -8.15 -6.92
C SER A 612 5.45 -7.92 -7.54
N GLY A 613 5.46 -7.25 -8.69
CA GLY A 613 6.67 -6.84 -9.40
C GLY A 613 6.44 -5.54 -10.17
N GLU A 614 7.29 -4.55 -9.90
CA GLU A 614 7.19 -3.18 -10.39
C GLU A 614 8.41 -2.80 -11.23
N THR A 615 8.23 -1.87 -12.17
CA THR A 615 9.33 -1.31 -12.97
C THR A 615 9.32 0.21 -12.82
N VAL A 616 10.33 0.75 -12.12
CA VAL A 616 10.54 2.20 -12.01
C VAL A 616 11.84 2.59 -12.69
N PHE A 617 11.98 3.88 -13.05
CA PHE A 617 13.24 4.40 -13.57
C PHE A 617 13.61 5.71 -12.89
N MET A 618 14.91 5.97 -12.77
CA MET A 618 15.46 7.22 -12.24
C MET A 618 16.55 7.75 -13.17
N LYS A 619 16.90 9.02 -13.01
CA LYS A 619 18.06 9.66 -13.63
C LYS A 619 18.93 10.16 -12.50
N ALA A 620 20.16 9.66 -12.39
CA ALA A 620 21.02 9.87 -11.23
C ALA A 620 21.73 11.24 -11.29
N ASP A 621 20.96 12.32 -11.17
CA ASP A 621 21.45 13.68 -11.26
C ASP A 621 21.86 14.20 -9.87
N LYS A 622 23.15 14.50 -9.68
CA LYS A 622 23.57 15.46 -8.63
C LYS A 622 23.20 16.87 -9.10
N PRO A 623 22.88 17.81 -8.19
CA PRO A 623 23.04 19.22 -8.49
C PRO A 623 24.55 19.50 -8.57
N ASP A 624 25.07 19.67 -9.79
CA ASP A 624 26.44 20.13 -10.02
C ASP A 624 26.42 21.44 -10.84
N TYR A 625 27.56 22.13 -10.89
CA TYR A 625 27.70 23.47 -11.47
C TYR A 625 27.51 23.48 -12.99
N ASP A 626 27.18 24.65 -13.55
CA ASP A 626 26.80 24.81 -14.95
C ASP A 626 27.86 24.31 -15.95
N ASP A 627 27.48 23.34 -16.79
CA ASP A 627 28.22 22.94 -18.00
C ASP A 627 27.38 23.26 -19.25
N TYR A 628 27.78 24.33 -19.95
CA TYR A 628 27.28 24.73 -21.27
C TYR A 628 28.50 25.09 -22.13
N GLY A 629 28.98 24.16 -22.97
CA GLY A 629 30.32 24.31 -23.55
C GLY A 629 30.61 23.81 -24.97
N GLU A 630 29.74 23.07 -25.67
CA GLU A 630 30.02 22.63 -27.06
C GLU A 630 28.94 23.01 -28.09
N THR A 631 29.18 24.16 -28.74
CA THR A 631 28.75 24.43 -30.12
C THR A 631 29.96 24.92 -30.92
N GLU A 632 30.27 24.26 -32.04
CA GLU A 632 31.46 24.55 -32.84
C GLU A 632 31.46 25.97 -33.43
N GLN A 633 32.46 26.78 -33.09
CA GLN A 633 32.89 27.90 -33.94
C GLN A 633 34.37 28.24 -33.73
N ALA A 634 34.95 28.94 -34.71
CA ALA A 634 36.37 28.84 -35.03
C ALA A 634 37.33 29.71 -34.19
N MET A 635 38.60 29.31 -34.27
CA MET A 635 39.84 30.03 -33.95
C MET A 635 39.76 31.57 -33.88
N GLU A 636 40.35 32.15 -32.83
CA GLU A 636 41.65 32.84 -32.93
C GLU A 636 42.28 33.02 -31.52
N ASP A 637 43.54 33.46 -31.45
CA ASP A 637 44.30 33.66 -30.20
C ASP A 637 43.72 34.81 -29.34
N PHE A 638 43.94 34.77 -28.02
CA PHE A 638 44.83 35.73 -27.30
C PHE A 638 44.88 35.46 -25.78
N ASP A 639 46.07 35.52 -25.18
CA ASP A 639 46.24 35.70 -23.72
C ASP A 639 45.91 37.14 -23.31
N ILE A 640 45.39 37.34 -22.08
CA ILE A 640 45.90 38.28 -21.04
C ILE A 640 44.95 38.33 -19.83
N TYR A 641 45.51 38.59 -18.64
CA TYR A 641 44.78 38.77 -17.39
C TYR A 641 43.96 40.07 -17.35
N GLU A 642 42.68 39.99 -16.97
CA GLU A 642 41.95 41.10 -16.36
C GLU A 642 41.19 40.63 -15.11
N GLU A 643 41.23 41.42 -14.04
CA GLU A 643 40.43 41.22 -12.83
C GLU A 643 39.01 41.75 -13.07
N GLY A 644 38.18 40.95 -13.77
CA GLY A 644 36.78 41.27 -14.05
C GLY A 644 35.84 40.91 -12.88
N GLU A 645 34.93 41.83 -12.53
CA GLU A 645 33.86 41.57 -11.55
C GLU A 645 32.93 40.44 -12.04
N HIS A 646 32.55 39.51 -11.16
CA HIS A 646 31.48 38.54 -11.46
C HIS A 646 30.14 39.27 -11.65
N ASP A 647 29.64 39.39 -12.88
CA ASP A 647 28.28 39.89 -13.14
C ASP A 647 27.24 38.82 -12.73
N PRO A 648 26.40 39.05 -11.69
CA PRO A 648 25.52 38.03 -11.13
C PRO A 648 24.22 37.91 -11.94
N ARG A 649 24.32 37.61 -13.24
CA ARG A 649 23.24 37.81 -14.22
C ARG A 649 22.96 36.65 -15.19
N SER A 650 23.20 35.40 -14.79
CA SER A 650 22.75 34.22 -15.54
C SER A 650 21.56 33.45 -14.92
N PHE A 651 21.18 33.68 -13.65
CA PHE A 651 20.00 33.06 -13.03
C PHE A 651 19.11 34.06 -12.27
N GLN A 652 17.80 34.03 -12.56
CA GLN A 652 16.77 34.87 -11.91
C GLN A 652 15.91 34.07 -10.91
N GLY A 653 16.56 33.21 -10.09
CA GLY A 653 15.92 32.57 -8.95
C GLY A 653 15.57 33.58 -7.84
N ARG A 654 14.65 33.21 -6.93
CA ARG A 654 14.31 34.01 -5.74
C ARG A 654 14.38 33.15 -4.49
N ILE A 655 15.52 33.20 -3.81
CA ILE A 655 15.76 32.47 -2.56
C ILE A 655 14.72 32.85 -1.51
N ARG A 656 13.91 31.88 -1.05
CA ARG A 656 13.03 32.04 0.11
C ARG A 656 13.74 31.51 1.35
N GLN A 657 13.64 32.26 2.44
CA GLN A 657 14.13 31.85 3.75
C GLN A 657 12.98 31.45 4.67
N TYR A 658 13.22 30.37 5.43
CA TYR A 658 12.32 29.79 6.43
C TYR A 658 13.09 29.52 7.72
N PHE A 659 12.62 30.06 8.85
CA PHE A 659 13.22 29.84 10.18
C PHE A 659 12.38 28.81 10.93
N ILE A 660 12.87 27.57 11.07
CA ILE A 660 12.11 26.47 11.65
C ILE A 660 12.85 25.92 12.88
N ALA A 661 12.13 25.66 13.96
CA ALA A 661 12.69 24.99 15.12
C ALA A 661 11.88 23.77 15.57
N ALA A 662 12.58 22.73 16.03
CA ALA A 662 11.98 21.62 16.76
C ALA A 662 11.78 22.06 18.22
N VAL A 663 10.52 22.12 18.67
CA VAL A 663 10.13 22.58 20.01
C VAL A 663 9.26 21.57 20.73
N GLU A 664 9.47 21.44 22.04
CA GLU A 664 8.68 20.52 22.87
C GLU A 664 7.40 21.18 23.38
N VAL A 665 6.28 20.47 23.24
CA VAL A 665 4.95 20.95 23.58
C VAL A 665 4.18 19.92 24.40
N MET A 666 3.22 20.37 25.21
CA MET A 666 2.20 19.49 25.77
C MET A 666 1.07 19.36 24.74
N TRP A 667 0.91 18.17 24.16
CA TRP A 667 -0.12 17.85 23.18
C TRP A 667 -1.33 17.17 23.84
N GLU A 668 -2.52 17.42 23.30
CA GLU A 668 -3.78 16.82 23.77
C GLU A 668 -4.65 16.41 22.58
N TYR A 669 -4.57 15.13 22.21
CA TYR A 669 -5.24 14.52 21.05
C TYR A 669 -6.77 14.71 21.00
N GLY A 670 -7.41 14.97 22.13
CA GLY A 670 -8.86 15.03 22.27
C GLY A 670 -9.30 16.20 23.14
N ASN A 671 -8.85 17.41 22.78
CA ASN A 671 -9.36 18.65 23.34
C ASN A 671 -10.85 18.85 22.94
N GLN A 672 -11.51 19.87 23.49
CA GLN A 672 -12.92 20.15 23.24
C GLN A 672 -13.15 20.55 21.76
N ARG A 673 -14.38 20.37 21.23
CA ARG A 673 -14.70 20.67 19.82
C ARG A 673 -14.28 22.11 19.44
N PRO A 674 -13.86 22.34 18.18
CA PRO A 674 -13.57 23.68 17.67
C PRO A 674 -14.69 24.68 17.99
N GLN A 675 -14.34 25.94 18.28
CA GLN A 675 -15.32 26.93 18.76
C GLN A 675 -16.47 27.19 17.77
N HIS A 676 -16.22 26.95 16.47
CA HIS A 676 -17.21 27.05 15.39
C HIS A 676 -18.36 26.01 15.47
N PHE A 677 -18.20 24.94 16.25
CA PHE A 677 -19.17 23.83 16.39
C PHE A 677 -19.70 23.70 17.84
N LEU A 678 -19.90 24.84 18.53
CA LEU A 678 -20.34 24.91 19.93
C LEU A 678 -21.74 25.50 20.09
N LYS A 679 -22.68 24.66 20.57
CA LYS A 679 -23.86 25.08 21.33
C LYS A 679 -23.83 24.48 22.74
N ALA A 680 -24.62 25.04 23.65
CA ALA A 680 -24.47 24.89 25.10
C ALA A 680 -24.55 23.43 25.62
N MET A 681 -23.81 23.14 26.69
CA MET A 681 -23.74 21.81 27.33
C MET A 681 -25.08 21.33 27.92
N ASP A 682 -25.45 20.07 27.64
CA ASP A 682 -26.27 19.24 28.53
C ASP A 682 -25.33 18.33 29.37
N PRO A 683 -25.37 18.34 30.72
CA PRO A 683 -24.40 17.64 31.58
C PRO A 683 -24.38 16.09 31.56
N ARG A 684 -24.93 15.41 30.56
CA ARG A 684 -25.32 13.98 30.64
C ARG A 684 -24.58 12.99 29.72
N SER A 685 -23.40 13.33 29.20
CA SER A 685 -22.54 12.36 28.48
C SER A 685 -21.60 11.61 29.44
N GLY A 686 -21.73 10.28 29.51
CA GLY A 686 -21.08 9.44 30.53
C GLY A 686 -19.65 9.01 30.22
N ARG A 687 -18.81 8.93 31.27
CA ARG A 687 -17.48 8.26 31.29
C ARG A 687 -16.56 8.58 30.10
N ARG A 688 -16.26 9.87 29.89
CA ARG A 688 -15.09 10.30 29.10
C ARG A 688 -13.81 9.62 29.63
N LYS A 689 -12.86 9.23 28.76
CA LYS A 689 -11.50 8.88 29.19
C LYS A 689 -10.94 10.08 29.98
N PRO A 690 -10.19 9.87 31.08
CA PRO A 690 -9.55 10.98 31.77
C PRO A 690 -8.56 11.67 30.82
N PHE A 691 -8.73 12.97 30.64
CA PHE A 691 -7.86 13.80 29.81
C PHE A 691 -6.39 13.64 30.24
N ARG A 692 -5.51 13.44 29.26
CA ARG A 692 -4.09 13.14 29.44
C ARG A 692 -3.30 13.91 28.40
N GLN A 693 -2.42 14.79 28.87
CA GLN A 693 -1.53 15.56 28.03
C GLN A 693 -0.21 14.80 27.88
N TYR A 694 0.30 14.75 26.66
CA TYR A 694 1.54 14.04 26.31
C TYR A 694 2.59 15.08 25.91
N ARG A 695 3.79 15.01 26.50
CA ARG A 695 4.94 15.77 26.00
C ARG A 695 5.30 15.19 24.64
N LYS A 696 5.32 16.04 23.62
CA LYS A 696 5.64 15.76 22.23
C LYS A 696 6.64 16.80 21.73
N VAL A 697 7.24 16.59 20.57
CA VAL A 697 8.11 17.57 19.92
C VAL A 697 7.62 17.78 18.49
N VAL A 698 7.56 19.05 18.06
CA VAL A 698 6.93 19.46 16.79
C VAL A 698 7.75 20.56 16.13
N PHE A 699 7.68 20.66 14.80
CA PHE A 699 8.26 21.79 14.07
C PHE A 699 7.38 23.04 14.20
N ARG A 700 7.99 24.21 14.44
CA ARG A 700 7.32 25.53 14.43
C ARG A 700 8.16 26.54 13.66
N GLU A 701 7.47 27.43 12.95
CA GLU A 701 8.07 28.53 12.20
C GLU A 701 8.28 29.75 13.10
N TYR A 702 9.30 30.55 12.81
CA TYR A 702 9.68 31.77 13.49
C TYR A 702 9.82 32.93 12.50
N LEU A 703 9.68 34.16 12.98
CA LEU A 703 9.75 35.35 12.12
C LEU A 703 11.17 35.67 11.61
N ASP A 704 12.20 35.27 12.37
CA ASP A 704 13.59 35.61 12.10
C ASP A 704 14.59 34.56 12.66
N SER A 705 15.86 34.74 12.33
CA SER A 705 16.99 33.93 12.81
C SER A 705 17.34 34.15 14.29
N SER A 706 16.62 35.02 15.03
CA SER A 706 16.75 35.08 16.50
C SER A 706 16.05 33.89 17.17
N PHE A 707 15.00 33.35 16.53
CA PHE A 707 14.09 32.34 17.08
C PHE A 707 13.46 32.77 18.42
N THR A 708 13.21 34.08 18.59
CA THR A 708 12.55 34.63 19.79
C THR A 708 11.03 34.72 19.66
N GLN A 709 10.52 34.98 18.45
CA GLN A 709 9.08 35.15 18.17
C GLN A 709 8.58 34.04 17.22
N PRO A 710 7.77 33.08 17.69
CA PRO A 710 7.17 32.06 16.84
C PRO A 710 6.07 32.68 15.97
N LEU A 711 5.95 32.21 14.72
CA LEU A 711 4.88 32.61 13.82
C LEU A 711 3.55 32.02 14.31
N ILE A 712 2.60 32.91 14.64
CA ILE A 712 1.24 32.53 15.03
C ILE A 712 0.49 32.08 13.77
N ARG A 713 -0.11 30.89 13.81
CA ARG A 713 -0.96 30.38 12.72
C ARG A 713 -2.25 31.19 12.63
N GLY A 714 -2.60 31.61 11.42
CA GLY A 714 -3.93 32.14 11.11
C GLY A 714 -4.94 31.02 10.86
N GLU A 715 -6.19 31.41 10.65
CA GLU A 715 -7.34 30.54 10.36
C GLU A 715 -7.03 29.52 9.25
N LEU A 716 -6.39 29.98 8.16
CA LEU A 716 -6.00 29.18 6.99
C LEU A 716 -4.92 28.11 7.24
N ASP A 717 -4.31 28.07 8.42
CA ASP A 717 -3.28 27.09 8.79
C ASP A 717 -3.62 26.35 10.10
N GLU A 718 -4.77 26.64 10.72
CA GLU A 718 -5.18 26.08 12.02
C GLU A 718 -5.28 24.54 11.95
N HIS A 719 -5.78 24.02 10.82
CA HIS A 719 -5.94 22.59 10.55
C HIS A 719 -4.64 21.79 10.64
N LEU A 720 -3.47 22.41 10.47
CA LEU A 720 -2.18 21.70 10.49
C LEU A 720 -1.93 20.96 11.81
N GLY A 721 -2.45 21.45 12.94
CA GLY A 721 -2.37 20.76 14.21
C GLY A 721 -0.94 20.42 14.64
N ILE A 722 -0.63 19.12 14.72
CA ILE A 722 0.70 18.60 15.08
C ILE A 722 1.74 18.77 13.98
N LEU A 723 1.34 18.84 12.70
CA LEU A 723 2.24 19.03 11.57
C LEU A 723 3.09 20.30 11.76
N GLY A 724 4.27 20.31 11.14
CA GLY A 724 5.07 21.51 10.95
C GLY A 724 4.40 22.58 10.05
N PRO A 725 5.05 23.74 9.87
CA PRO A 725 4.60 24.78 8.92
C PRO A 725 4.57 24.31 7.46
N TYR A 726 3.85 25.06 6.62
CA TYR A 726 3.87 24.91 5.17
C TYR A 726 5.18 25.46 4.58
N ILE A 727 6.03 24.57 4.08
CA ILE A 727 7.19 24.95 3.27
C ILE A 727 6.74 24.91 1.82
N ARG A 728 6.81 26.05 1.10
CA ARG A 728 6.29 26.21 -0.27
C ARG A 728 7.42 26.64 -1.19
N ALA A 729 7.97 25.70 -1.94
CA ALA A 729 9.18 25.89 -2.74
C ALA A 729 8.89 26.05 -4.24
N GLU A 730 9.75 26.81 -4.94
CA GLU A 730 9.73 26.94 -6.41
C GLU A 730 11.13 26.76 -7.02
N VAL A 731 12.15 27.52 -6.58
CA VAL A 731 13.55 27.43 -7.07
C VAL A 731 14.51 27.91 -5.98
N GLU A 732 15.53 27.11 -5.65
CA GLU A 732 16.64 27.40 -4.70
C GLU A 732 16.25 28.12 -3.41
N ASP A 733 15.74 27.36 -2.44
CA ASP A 733 15.27 27.87 -1.15
C ASP A 733 16.22 27.41 -0.01
N VAL A 734 16.20 28.14 1.12
CA VAL A 734 17.10 27.90 2.27
C VAL A 734 16.31 27.88 3.58
N ILE A 735 16.44 26.80 4.34
CA ILE A 735 15.92 26.66 5.70
C ILE A 735 17.05 26.92 6.68
N MET A 736 16.78 27.72 7.71
CA MET A 736 17.59 27.76 8.91
C MET A 736 16.87 26.91 9.97
N PHE A 737 17.43 25.74 10.30
CA PHE A 737 16.85 24.81 11.27
C PHE A 737 17.56 24.89 12.62
N LYS A 738 16.81 25.19 13.68
CA LYS A 738 17.32 25.25 15.05
C LYS A 738 16.72 24.15 15.91
N ASN A 739 17.56 23.31 16.50
CA ASN A 739 17.06 22.34 17.47
C ASN A 739 16.92 22.99 18.84
N MET A 740 15.67 23.20 19.30
CA MET A 740 15.37 23.77 20.62
C MET A 740 14.80 22.73 21.60
N ALA A 741 14.87 21.44 21.24
CA ALA A 741 14.45 20.32 22.08
C ALA A 741 15.62 19.72 22.89
N SER A 742 15.30 18.84 23.83
CA SER A 742 16.26 18.20 24.76
C SER A 742 17.08 17.06 24.17
N ARG A 743 16.92 16.74 22.89
CA ARG A 743 17.51 15.60 22.18
C ARG A 743 18.02 16.02 20.81
N PRO A 744 19.09 15.39 20.28
CA PRO A 744 19.49 15.62 18.90
C PRO A 744 18.39 15.17 17.94
N PHE A 745 18.05 16.03 16.98
CA PHE A 745 17.06 15.81 15.92
C PHE A 745 17.59 16.42 14.63
N SER A 746 17.18 15.92 13.47
CA SER A 746 17.54 16.48 12.18
C SER A 746 16.33 17.13 11.50
N PHE A 747 16.61 17.87 10.43
CA PHE A 747 15.64 18.21 9.41
C PHE A 747 16.05 17.48 8.13
N HIS A 748 15.15 16.67 7.56
CA HIS A 748 15.41 15.88 6.36
C HIS A 748 14.12 15.77 5.53
N SER A 749 14.26 15.72 4.20
CA SER A 749 13.20 15.35 3.27
C SER A 749 13.74 14.33 2.28
N THR A 750 12.91 13.43 1.78
CA THR A 750 13.27 12.41 0.78
C THR A 750 13.89 13.00 -0.49
N LEU A 751 13.57 14.25 -0.80
CA LEU A 751 14.12 15.03 -1.92
C LEU A 751 15.54 15.57 -1.71
N GLN A 752 16.09 15.50 -0.49
CA GLN A 752 17.39 16.09 -0.18
C GLN A 752 18.52 15.23 -0.75
N GLY A 753 19.08 15.66 -1.88
CA GLY A 753 20.33 15.11 -2.40
C GLY A 753 21.48 15.31 -1.42
N TYR A 754 22.42 14.36 -1.39
CA TYR A 754 23.55 14.39 -0.46
C TYR A 754 24.60 15.42 -0.91
N GLU A 755 24.45 16.67 -0.45
CA GLU A 755 25.47 17.72 -0.61
C GLU A 755 26.71 17.38 0.22
N GLU A 756 27.75 16.86 -0.43
CA GLU A 756 29.12 16.80 0.10
C GLU A 756 29.73 18.21 0.15
N LEU A 757 29.16 19.08 0.99
CA LEU A 757 29.82 20.31 1.40
C LEU A 757 31.14 19.94 2.08
N ARG A 758 32.25 20.37 1.47
CA ARG A 758 33.61 20.01 1.89
C ARG A 758 33.89 20.48 3.32
N ASP A 759 34.78 19.75 3.98
CA ASP A 759 35.36 20.08 5.29
C ASP A 759 34.40 20.13 6.51
N THR A 760 33.71 19.00 6.77
CA THR A 760 33.65 18.49 8.16
C THR A 760 33.83 16.97 8.20
N VAL A 761 34.56 16.49 9.22
CA VAL A 761 34.76 15.05 9.45
C VAL A 761 33.52 14.46 10.12
N SER A 762 33.09 13.29 9.62
CA SER A 762 32.01 12.43 10.15
C SER A 762 30.64 13.07 10.37
N GLY A 763 29.68 12.72 9.50
CA GLY A 763 28.52 11.90 9.86
C GLY A 763 27.47 12.41 10.86
N GLU A 764 27.65 13.54 11.54
CA GLU A 764 26.62 14.13 12.39
C GLU A 764 25.58 14.87 11.53
N GLU A 765 24.63 14.10 10.99
CA GLU A 765 23.43 14.63 10.31
C GLU A 765 22.43 15.22 11.31
N ALA A 766 22.44 14.71 12.54
CA ALA A 766 21.64 15.19 13.67
C ALA A 766 22.14 16.53 14.21
N VAL A 767 21.24 17.50 14.41
CA VAL A 767 21.56 18.78 15.06
C VAL A 767 21.46 18.62 16.58
N GLN A 768 22.55 18.87 17.30
CA GLN A 768 22.60 18.76 18.75
C GLN A 768 21.65 19.78 19.45
N PRO A 769 21.17 19.51 20.68
CA PRO A 769 20.33 20.44 21.44
C PRO A 769 20.91 21.86 21.57
N GLY A 770 20.12 22.87 21.18
CA GLY A 770 20.54 24.27 21.13
C GLY A 770 21.30 24.66 19.85
N GLY A 771 21.69 23.69 19.03
CA GLY A 771 22.38 23.90 17.77
C GLY A 771 21.50 24.52 16.68
N LEU A 772 22.16 25.24 15.77
CA LEU A 772 21.61 25.79 14.53
C LEU A 772 22.35 25.14 13.36
N ARG A 773 21.61 24.75 12.32
CA ARG A 773 22.17 24.26 11.06
C ARG A 773 21.32 24.78 9.91
N ASP A 774 22.00 25.29 8.90
CA ASP A 774 21.35 25.80 7.70
C ASP A 774 21.33 24.70 6.63
N TYR A 775 20.22 24.65 5.89
CA TYR A 775 19.88 23.62 4.92
C TYR A 775 19.49 24.30 3.60
N SER A 776 20.41 24.33 2.65
CA SER A 776 20.16 24.62 1.23
C SER A 776 19.38 23.49 0.57
N TRP A 777 18.43 23.80 -0.32
CA TRP A 777 18.03 22.85 -1.35
C TRP A 777 17.73 23.53 -2.70
N LYS A 778 18.32 22.97 -3.76
CA LYS A 778 17.95 23.29 -5.14
C LYS A 778 16.73 22.45 -5.52
N VAL A 779 15.57 23.08 -5.69
CA VAL A 779 14.39 22.41 -6.27
C VAL A 779 14.74 22.02 -7.72
N LEU A 780 14.93 20.73 -7.95
CA LEU A 780 15.20 20.19 -9.29
C LEU A 780 13.89 19.94 -10.06
N PRO A 781 13.87 19.99 -11.40
CA PRO A 781 12.65 19.80 -12.19
C PRO A 781 11.91 18.48 -11.94
N GLN A 782 12.60 17.41 -11.52
CA GLN A 782 11.97 16.13 -11.12
C GLN A 782 11.19 16.20 -9.79
N MET A 783 11.43 17.21 -8.95
CA MET A 783 10.71 17.43 -7.68
C MET A 783 9.40 18.20 -7.87
N ALA A 784 9.28 18.92 -8.99
CA ALA A 784 8.13 19.73 -9.35
C ALA A 784 7.03 18.88 -10.04
N PRO A 785 5.76 19.31 -10.01
CA PRO A 785 4.69 18.61 -10.73
C PRO A 785 4.91 18.68 -12.24
N THR A 786 4.68 17.56 -12.93
CA THR A 786 4.67 17.53 -14.41
C THR A 786 3.53 18.37 -15.00
N THR A 787 3.47 18.47 -16.32
CA THR A 787 2.38 19.15 -17.04
C THR A 787 1.05 18.38 -17.04
N GLN A 788 1.04 17.12 -16.58
CA GLN A 788 -0.17 16.30 -16.43
C GLN A 788 -0.72 16.33 -15.00
N GLU A 789 0.14 16.57 -14.01
CA GLU A 789 -0.22 16.74 -12.60
C GLU A 789 -0.83 18.12 -12.30
N PHE A 790 -1.41 18.26 -11.09
CA PHE A 790 -1.86 19.53 -10.53
C PHE A 790 -0.73 20.54 -10.34
N ASP A 791 -1.05 21.82 -10.15
CA ASP A 791 -0.05 22.91 -10.13
C ASP A 791 0.95 22.86 -8.97
N CYS A 792 0.59 22.18 -7.89
CA CYS A 792 1.42 21.97 -6.71
C CYS A 792 1.28 20.53 -6.21
N LYS A 793 2.38 19.98 -5.70
CA LYS A 793 2.52 18.60 -5.23
C LYS A 793 3.05 18.59 -3.80
N ALA A 794 2.55 17.65 -2.99
CA ALA A 794 3.02 17.44 -1.63
C ALA A 794 4.09 16.35 -1.54
N TRP A 795 5.05 16.63 -0.66
CA TRP A 795 6.08 15.76 -0.12
C TRP A 795 6.11 15.96 1.41
N ALA A 796 6.89 15.17 2.14
CA ALA A 796 7.07 15.33 3.57
C ALA A 796 8.49 15.74 3.97
N TYR A 797 8.60 16.38 5.13
CA TYR A 797 9.86 16.51 5.89
C TYR A 797 9.68 15.97 7.31
N PHE A 798 10.76 15.42 7.87
CA PHE A 798 10.79 14.71 9.14
C PHE A 798 12.22 14.72 9.74
N SER A 799 12.42 14.15 10.92
CA SER A 799 13.75 13.86 11.47
C SER A 799 14.14 12.42 11.11
N ASN A 800 15.37 12.21 10.66
CA ASN A 800 15.91 10.91 10.26
C ASN A 800 16.87 10.29 11.29
N VAL A 801 17.04 10.91 12.47
CA VAL A 801 17.87 10.37 13.57
C VAL A 801 17.31 9.05 14.10
N ASP A 802 15.99 8.97 14.29
CA ASP A 802 15.27 7.73 14.60
C ASP A 802 13.88 7.79 13.96
N LEU A 803 13.78 7.41 12.68
CA LEU A 803 12.58 7.60 11.85
C LEU A 803 11.26 7.18 12.53
N GLU A 804 11.28 6.09 13.28
CA GLU A 804 10.10 5.58 13.99
C GLU A 804 9.80 6.39 15.26
N LYS A 805 10.80 6.62 16.13
CA LYS A 805 10.57 7.30 17.42
C LYS A 805 10.37 8.80 17.25
N ASP A 806 11.00 9.43 16.27
CA ASP A 806 10.89 10.86 15.99
C ASP A 806 9.51 11.20 15.41
N LEU A 807 9.02 10.38 14.46
CA LEU A 807 7.66 10.46 13.92
C LEU A 807 6.61 10.31 15.02
N HIS A 808 6.67 9.22 15.80
CA HIS A 808 5.73 9.01 16.90
C HIS A 808 5.89 10.04 18.02
N SER A 809 7.05 10.71 18.15
CA SER A 809 7.24 11.87 19.04
C SER A 809 6.63 13.16 18.50
N GLY A 810 6.51 13.33 17.17
CA GLY A 810 5.74 14.39 16.50
C GLY A 810 6.45 15.14 15.36
N LEU A 811 7.63 14.71 14.89
CA LEU A 811 8.42 15.44 13.88
C LEU A 811 8.05 15.08 12.44
N ILE A 812 7.01 15.74 11.91
CA ILE A 812 6.57 15.62 10.51
C ILE A 812 5.90 16.92 10.02
N GLY A 813 6.05 17.27 8.73
CA GLY A 813 5.37 18.41 8.12
C GLY A 813 5.28 18.37 6.58
N PRO A 814 4.43 19.22 5.97
CA PRO A 814 4.20 19.27 4.52
C PRO A 814 5.22 20.16 3.78
N LEU A 815 5.97 19.56 2.85
CA LEU A 815 6.76 20.28 1.84
C LEU A 815 5.95 20.31 0.54
N ILE A 816 5.51 21.49 0.11
CA ILE A 816 4.73 21.69 -1.10
C ILE A 816 5.63 22.29 -2.18
N ILE A 817 5.72 21.65 -3.34
CA ILE A 817 6.49 22.15 -4.49
C ILE A 817 5.52 22.47 -5.63
N CYS A 818 5.60 23.69 -6.15
CA CYS A 818 4.71 24.20 -7.18
C CYS A 818 5.43 24.42 -8.50
N ARG A 819 4.68 24.38 -9.61
CA ARG A 819 5.16 24.79 -10.93
C ARG A 819 5.49 26.29 -10.90
N GLN A 820 6.54 26.69 -11.63
CA GLN A 820 7.05 28.07 -11.61
C GLN A 820 5.97 29.11 -11.94
N ASN A 821 5.92 30.20 -11.16
CA ASN A 821 4.95 31.31 -11.25
C ASN A 821 3.51 30.98 -10.79
N VAL A 822 3.26 29.83 -10.15
CA VAL A 822 1.95 29.51 -9.56
C VAL A 822 1.79 30.18 -8.19
N VAL A 823 2.86 30.27 -7.39
CA VAL A 823 2.79 30.81 -6.03
C VAL A 823 2.85 32.34 -6.08
N ASN A 824 1.85 33.02 -5.51
CA ASN A 824 1.87 34.47 -5.43
C ASN A 824 3.04 34.94 -4.52
N THR A 825 3.90 35.80 -5.07
CA THR A 825 5.14 36.24 -4.43
C THR A 825 4.97 37.03 -3.12
N VAL A 826 3.76 37.55 -2.84
CA VAL A 826 3.45 38.30 -1.60
C VAL A 826 2.78 37.42 -0.56
N SER A 827 1.73 36.67 -0.93
CA SER A 827 1.00 35.82 0.02
C SER A 827 1.66 34.46 0.28
N ARG A 828 2.70 34.11 -0.50
CA ARG A 828 3.36 32.78 -0.53
C ARG A 828 2.37 31.62 -0.75
N ARG A 829 1.21 31.84 -1.40
CA ARG A 829 0.16 30.82 -1.65
C ARG A 829 -0.38 30.90 -3.10
N GLN A 830 -0.99 29.83 -3.61
CA GLN A 830 -1.86 29.91 -4.78
C GLN A 830 -3.18 30.57 -4.35
N LEU A 831 -3.60 31.66 -5.00
CA LEU A 831 -4.81 32.41 -4.62
C LEU A 831 -6.11 31.85 -5.24
N ALA A 832 -6.00 31.03 -6.28
CA ALA A 832 -7.15 30.50 -7.03
C ALA A 832 -7.74 29.21 -6.44
N VAL A 833 -7.05 28.57 -5.49
CA VAL A 833 -7.36 27.24 -4.94
C VAL A 833 -7.08 27.27 -3.44
N GLN A 834 -7.98 26.73 -2.63
CA GLN A 834 -7.75 26.61 -1.19
C GLN A 834 -6.99 25.30 -0.88
N GLU A 835 -5.89 25.38 -0.13
CA GLU A 835 -4.99 24.25 0.15
C GLU A 835 -5.12 23.74 1.58
N PHE A 836 -5.41 22.45 1.75
CA PHE A 836 -5.40 21.76 3.04
C PHE A 836 -4.40 20.60 3.05
N SER A 837 -3.92 20.23 4.23
CA SER A 837 -3.04 19.07 4.43
C SER A 837 -3.55 18.21 5.56
N LEU A 838 -3.73 16.91 5.30
CA LEU A 838 -4.21 15.93 6.27
C LEU A 838 -3.24 14.76 6.34
N LEU A 839 -2.56 14.63 7.48
CA LEU A 839 -1.78 13.47 7.88
C LEU A 839 -2.67 12.48 8.61
N PHE A 840 -2.81 11.29 8.05
CA PHE A 840 -3.44 10.13 8.68
C PHE A 840 -2.32 9.23 9.24
N THR A 841 -2.28 9.02 10.55
CA THR A 841 -1.26 8.19 11.22
C THR A 841 -1.72 7.73 12.61
N ILE A 842 -1.19 6.60 13.07
CA ILE A 842 -1.40 6.04 14.41
C ILE A 842 -0.20 6.41 15.30
N PHE A 843 -0.38 7.43 16.13
CA PHE A 843 0.66 7.84 17.10
C PHE A 843 0.73 6.85 18.27
N ASP A 844 1.68 5.92 18.24
CA ASP A 844 2.01 5.06 19.37
C ASP A 844 2.90 5.80 20.39
N GLU A 845 2.29 6.33 21.45
CA GLU A 845 3.01 6.99 22.55
C GLU A 845 3.97 6.05 23.30
N THR A 846 3.91 4.72 23.12
CA THR A 846 4.88 3.79 23.75
C THR A 846 6.25 3.80 23.07
N LYS A 847 6.30 4.18 21.78
CA LYS A 847 7.54 4.34 20.99
C LYS A 847 8.15 5.75 21.12
N SER A 848 7.33 6.75 21.48
CA SER A 848 7.77 8.14 21.71
C SER A 848 8.92 8.26 22.71
N TRP A 849 9.91 9.10 22.41
CA TRP A 849 11.05 9.39 23.30
C TRP A 849 10.62 9.87 24.70
N TYR A 850 9.45 10.51 24.80
CA TYR A 850 8.92 11.08 26.03
C TYR A 850 8.03 10.11 26.82
N PHE A 851 7.82 8.87 26.35
CA PHE A 851 6.93 7.87 26.98
C PHE A 851 7.16 7.72 28.49
N ARG A 852 8.44 7.61 28.91
CA ARG A 852 8.82 7.44 30.33
C ARG A 852 8.45 8.65 31.20
N GLU A 853 8.38 9.85 30.63
CA GLU A 853 7.94 11.05 31.33
C GLU A 853 6.42 11.19 31.32
N ASN A 854 5.80 10.93 30.16
CA ASN A 854 4.35 10.90 29.99
C ASN A 854 3.72 9.89 30.95
N MET A 855 4.36 8.73 31.17
CA MET A 855 3.95 7.77 32.20
C MET A 855 4.10 8.28 33.64
N LYS A 856 5.22 8.94 33.99
CA LYS A 856 5.39 9.54 35.33
C LYS A 856 4.34 10.62 35.64
N ARG A 857 3.85 11.34 34.62
CA ARG A 857 2.79 12.36 34.76
C ARG A 857 1.38 11.76 34.78
N ASN A 858 1.07 10.86 33.85
CA ASN A 858 -0.31 10.44 33.54
C ASN A 858 -0.77 9.16 34.25
N CYS A 859 0.12 8.45 34.95
CA CYS A 859 -0.20 7.24 35.70
C CYS A 859 -0.37 7.52 37.20
N ARG A 860 -1.37 6.87 37.83
CA ARG A 860 -1.58 6.92 39.29
C ARG A 860 -0.76 5.79 39.94
N PRO A 861 0.07 6.06 40.96
CA PRO A 861 0.83 5.02 41.65
C PRO A 861 -0.07 3.94 42.29
N PRO A 862 0.34 2.65 42.33
CA PRO A 862 1.58 2.10 41.77
C PRO A 862 1.47 1.78 40.27
N CYS A 863 2.43 2.29 39.49
CA CYS A 863 2.43 2.16 38.03
C CYS A 863 3.08 0.86 37.56
N ARG A 864 2.26 -0.15 37.24
CA ARG A 864 2.71 -1.38 36.56
C ARG A 864 2.73 -1.15 35.05
N ILE A 865 3.90 -0.83 34.50
CA ILE A 865 4.12 -0.76 33.04
C ILE A 865 4.25 -2.20 32.52
N GLN A 866 3.50 -2.54 31.49
CA GLN A 866 3.57 -3.82 30.77
C GLN A 866 3.57 -3.50 29.27
N LEU A 867 4.75 -3.36 28.67
CA LEU A 867 4.88 -2.97 27.25
C LEU A 867 4.37 -4.07 26.31
N ASP A 868 4.59 -5.32 26.69
CA ASP A 868 4.24 -6.50 25.90
C ASP A 868 2.72 -6.66 25.74
N ASN A 869 1.97 -6.18 26.75
CA ASN A 869 0.52 -6.31 26.84
C ASN A 869 -0.19 -5.48 25.73
N PRO A 870 -0.94 -6.12 24.81
CA PRO A 870 -1.57 -5.42 23.69
C PRO A 870 -2.65 -4.43 24.14
N ASP A 871 -3.38 -4.72 25.23
CA ASP A 871 -4.36 -3.78 25.81
C ASP A 871 -3.69 -2.51 26.35
N PHE A 872 -2.43 -2.60 26.79
CA PHE A 872 -1.67 -1.46 27.26
C PHE A 872 -1.20 -0.58 26.09
N ARG A 873 -0.67 -1.18 25.01
CA ARG A 873 -0.30 -0.47 23.77
C ARG A 873 -1.53 0.20 23.15
N ARG A 874 -2.61 -0.56 22.88
CA ARG A 874 -3.88 -0.07 22.32
C ARG A 874 -4.55 1.07 23.13
N ASN A 875 -4.18 1.27 24.39
CA ASN A 875 -4.65 2.43 25.20
C ASN A 875 -3.81 3.70 25.07
N HIS A 876 -2.62 3.61 24.48
CA HIS A 876 -1.67 4.71 24.23
C HIS A 876 -1.39 4.95 22.74
N SER A 877 -1.91 4.10 21.83
CA SER A 877 -1.99 4.36 20.38
C SER A 877 -3.15 5.31 20.04
N PHE A 878 -2.87 6.43 19.40
CA PHE A 878 -3.85 7.44 18.99
C PHE A 878 -4.01 7.48 17.47
N HIS A 879 -5.15 6.98 16.97
CA HIS A 879 -5.48 6.94 15.55
C HIS A 879 -6.03 8.32 15.15
N ALA A 880 -5.20 9.16 14.52
CA ALA A 880 -5.43 10.60 14.48
C ALA A 880 -5.29 11.21 13.08
N ILE A 881 -6.01 12.32 12.85
CA ILE A 881 -5.83 13.21 11.70
C ILE A 881 -5.16 14.48 12.21
N ASN A 882 -3.96 14.81 11.71
CA ASN A 882 -3.15 15.95 12.16
C ASN A 882 -2.91 16.00 13.69
N GLY A 883 -2.93 14.85 14.36
CA GLY A 883 -2.78 14.74 15.82
C GLY A 883 -4.08 14.95 16.63
N TYR A 884 -5.25 15.05 15.98
CA TYR A 884 -6.56 15.12 16.61
C TYR A 884 -7.37 13.84 16.42
N VAL A 885 -8.26 13.52 17.37
CA VAL A 885 -9.17 12.36 17.29
C VAL A 885 -10.62 12.75 17.58
N ARG A 886 -11.56 12.08 16.90
CA ARG A 886 -13.02 12.17 17.09
C ARG A 886 -13.56 13.57 16.85
N ASP A 887 -13.45 14.05 15.62
CA ASP A 887 -14.13 15.27 15.17
C ASP A 887 -13.66 16.55 15.91
N THR A 888 -12.44 16.52 16.47
CA THR A 888 -11.83 17.63 17.23
C THR A 888 -10.89 18.53 16.41
N LEU A 889 -10.62 18.18 15.15
CA LEU A 889 -9.74 18.93 14.25
C LEU A 889 -10.40 20.27 13.82
N PRO A 890 -9.76 21.44 14.05
CA PRO A 890 -10.28 22.74 13.61
C PRO A 890 -9.80 23.13 12.19
N GLY A 891 -10.10 24.36 11.75
CA GLY A 891 -9.58 24.98 10.53
C GLY A 891 -10.15 24.53 9.17
N LEU A 892 -10.91 23.42 9.10
CA LEU A 892 -11.44 22.91 7.82
C LEU A 892 -12.73 23.62 7.37
N VAL A 893 -12.59 24.82 6.80
CA VAL A 893 -13.71 25.64 6.30
C VAL A 893 -13.45 26.09 4.86
N MET A 894 -14.37 25.81 3.94
CA MET A 894 -14.24 26.10 2.50
C MET A 894 -15.54 26.58 1.85
N ALA A 895 -15.42 27.36 0.77
CA ALA A 895 -16.57 27.83 0.00
C ALA A 895 -17.14 26.75 -0.93
N GLN A 896 -18.46 26.70 -1.05
CA GLN A 896 -19.18 25.95 -2.09
C GLN A 896 -18.79 26.50 -3.48
N GLN A 897 -18.64 25.63 -4.48
CA GLN A 897 -18.22 26.01 -5.84
C GLN A 897 -16.84 26.72 -5.93
N GLN A 898 -15.92 26.42 -5.02
CA GLN A 898 -14.50 26.80 -5.13
C GLN A 898 -13.61 25.56 -5.24
N TRP A 899 -12.54 25.60 -6.04
CA TRP A 899 -11.57 24.51 -6.10
C TRP A 899 -10.80 24.40 -4.77
N VAL A 900 -10.80 23.19 -4.20
CA VAL A 900 -10.08 22.85 -2.97
C VAL A 900 -9.08 21.72 -3.27
N ARG A 901 -7.81 21.93 -2.92
CA ARG A 901 -6.74 20.93 -3.07
C ARG A 901 -6.38 20.34 -1.71
N TRP A 902 -6.43 19.01 -1.63
CA TRP A 902 -6.08 18.25 -0.44
C TRP A 902 -4.76 17.53 -0.65
N HIS A 903 -3.80 17.82 0.22
CA HIS A 903 -2.54 17.11 0.32
C HIS A 903 -2.67 16.04 1.40
N LEU A 904 -2.77 14.79 0.98
CA LEU A 904 -3.04 13.63 1.83
C LEU A 904 -1.71 12.94 2.17
N LEU A 905 -1.33 12.96 3.44
CA LEU A 905 -0.05 12.43 3.92
C LEU A 905 -0.29 11.18 4.77
N ASN A 906 0.63 10.23 4.69
CA ASN A 906 0.68 9.06 5.56
C ASN A 906 2.14 8.69 5.85
N MET A 907 2.43 8.33 7.09
CA MET A 907 3.73 7.82 7.53
C MET A 907 3.50 7.01 8.81
N GLY A 908 4.16 5.86 8.95
CA GLY A 908 3.96 4.98 10.10
C GLY A 908 4.37 3.53 9.84
N SER A 909 3.61 2.62 10.43
CA SER A 909 3.81 1.17 10.45
C SER A 909 2.99 0.44 9.37
N THR A 910 3.04 -0.90 9.29
CA THR A 910 2.14 -1.65 8.38
C THR A 910 0.67 -1.60 8.80
N GLU A 911 0.35 -1.25 10.05
CA GLU A 911 -1.03 -0.95 10.49
C GLU A 911 -1.54 0.38 9.89
N ASP A 912 -0.65 1.28 9.43
CA ASP A 912 -1.00 2.60 8.90
C ASP A 912 -1.46 2.57 7.43
N ILE A 913 -2.43 1.71 7.10
CA ILE A 913 -3.20 1.80 5.85
C ILE A 913 -4.43 2.66 6.11
N HIS A 914 -4.58 3.76 5.37
CA HIS A 914 -5.67 4.72 5.62
C HIS A 914 -6.49 5.02 4.36
N SER A 915 -7.74 4.54 4.34
CA SER A 915 -8.67 4.69 3.22
C SER A 915 -9.53 5.94 3.40
N VAL A 916 -9.04 7.08 2.95
CA VAL A 916 -9.61 8.41 3.17
C VAL A 916 -10.89 8.61 2.35
N HIS A 917 -11.99 8.95 3.02
CA HIS A 917 -13.28 9.28 2.40
C HIS A 917 -13.79 10.65 2.87
N PHE A 918 -14.34 11.43 1.94
CA PHE A 918 -15.05 12.68 2.20
C PHE A 918 -16.55 12.47 1.97
N HIS A 919 -17.37 12.69 2.98
CA HIS A 919 -18.82 12.46 2.89
C HIS A 919 -19.49 13.44 1.90
N GLY A 920 -20.42 12.92 1.09
CA GLY A 920 -21.19 13.70 0.10
C GLY A 920 -20.39 14.31 -1.06
N GLN A 921 -19.06 14.16 -1.11
CA GLN A 921 -18.19 14.77 -2.12
C GLN A 921 -17.35 13.74 -2.88
N THR A 922 -16.96 14.09 -4.10
CA THR A 922 -15.99 13.33 -4.91
C THR A 922 -14.80 14.22 -5.25
N PHE A 923 -13.67 13.59 -5.55
CA PHE A 923 -12.44 14.29 -5.92
C PHE A 923 -11.81 13.66 -7.17
N SER A 924 -10.95 14.44 -7.81
CA SER A 924 -10.19 14.04 -8.99
C SER A 924 -8.74 13.84 -8.60
N VAL A 925 -8.08 12.88 -9.24
CA VAL A 925 -6.64 12.64 -9.11
C VAL A 925 -6.04 12.69 -10.50
N ARG A 926 -4.92 13.38 -10.67
CA ARG A 926 -4.18 13.42 -11.94
C ARG A 926 -2.84 12.71 -11.80
N THR A 927 -2.56 11.80 -12.73
CA THR A 927 -1.24 11.16 -12.88
C THR A 927 -0.77 11.30 -14.33
N SER A 928 -1.06 10.33 -15.19
CA SER A 928 -0.94 10.41 -16.66
C SER A 928 -2.19 11.04 -17.30
N GLN A 929 -3.35 10.83 -16.66
CA GLN A 929 -4.68 11.33 -16.99
C GLN A 929 -5.39 11.74 -15.69
N GLU A 930 -6.54 12.39 -15.81
CA GLU A 930 -7.45 12.57 -14.68
C GLU A 930 -8.29 11.31 -14.46
N TYR A 931 -8.58 10.99 -13.18
CA TYR A 931 -9.44 9.89 -12.74
C TYR A 931 -10.35 10.35 -11.59
N ARG A 932 -11.63 9.98 -11.62
CA ARG A 932 -12.62 10.27 -10.55
C ARG A 932 -12.52 9.24 -9.43
N MET A 933 -12.48 9.70 -8.17
CA MET A 933 -12.50 8.81 -6.99
C MET A 933 -13.40 9.34 -5.87
N GLY A 934 -13.90 8.40 -5.05
CA GLY A 934 -14.66 8.69 -3.83
C GLY A 934 -13.95 8.25 -2.53
N VAL A 935 -12.91 7.42 -2.63
CA VAL A 935 -12.02 7.02 -1.52
C VAL A 935 -10.59 6.95 -2.06
N TYR A 936 -9.61 7.43 -1.28
CA TYR A 936 -8.19 7.41 -1.62
C TYR A 936 -7.45 6.54 -0.61
N ASN A 937 -6.77 5.50 -1.07
CA ASN A 937 -5.94 4.65 -0.22
C ASN A 937 -4.58 5.31 -0.02
N LEU A 938 -4.23 5.62 1.22
CA LEU A 938 -2.88 5.99 1.61
C LEU A 938 -2.14 4.77 2.17
N TYR A 939 -0.91 4.57 1.70
CA TYR A 939 0.07 3.66 2.30
C TYR A 939 1.18 4.49 2.96
N PRO A 940 1.90 3.97 3.98
CA PRO A 940 2.99 4.67 4.65
C PRO A 940 4.03 5.24 3.67
N GLY A 941 4.34 6.52 3.80
CA GLY A 941 5.26 7.25 2.93
C GLY A 941 4.66 7.70 1.58
N VAL A 942 3.43 7.30 1.23
CA VAL A 942 2.78 7.77 0.00
C VAL A 942 2.09 9.12 0.26
N PHE A 943 2.46 10.13 -0.54
CA PHE A 943 1.91 11.48 -0.46
C PHE A 943 0.99 11.77 -1.64
N GLY A 944 -0.32 11.76 -1.38
CA GLY A 944 -1.36 12.04 -2.37
C GLY A 944 -1.64 13.54 -2.52
N THR A 945 -2.01 13.98 -3.71
CA THR A 945 -2.62 15.30 -3.92
C THR A 945 -3.86 15.14 -4.79
N VAL A 946 -5.00 15.63 -4.30
CA VAL A 946 -6.32 15.47 -4.94
C VAL A 946 -7.08 16.79 -4.97
N GLU A 947 -7.91 17.01 -6.00
CA GLU A 947 -8.72 18.23 -6.13
C GLU A 947 -10.21 17.93 -6.04
N MET A 948 -10.91 18.71 -5.22
CA MET A 948 -12.33 18.56 -4.88
C MET A 948 -13.11 19.81 -5.30
N TRP A 949 -14.33 19.60 -5.78
CA TRP A 949 -15.30 20.66 -6.06
C TRP A 949 -16.52 20.48 -5.14
N PRO A 950 -16.61 21.21 -4.02
CA PRO A 950 -17.64 21.03 -3.01
C PRO A 950 -19.02 21.41 -3.58
N SER A 951 -19.88 20.40 -3.68
CA SER A 951 -21.17 20.46 -4.36
C SER A 951 -22.29 21.06 -3.49
N HIS A 952 -22.32 20.71 -2.21
CA HIS A 952 -23.41 21.00 -1.28
C HIS A 952 -22.88 21.65 0.00
N ALA A 953 -23.50 22.75 0.42
CA ALA A 953 -23.23 23.38 1.72
C ALA A 953 -23.68 22.49 2.88
N GLY A 954 -22.98 22.60 4.02
CA GLY A 954 -23.23 21.80 5.22
C GLY A 954 -21.95 21.39 5.96
N ILE A 955 -22.12 20.74 7.11
CA ILE A 955 -21.03 20.10 7.85
C ILE A 955 -20.93 18.64 7.43
N TRP A 956 -19.76 18.26 6.93
CA TRP A 956 -19.45 16.95 6.36
C TRP A 956 -18.31 16.30 7.12
N GLN A 957 -18.27 14.96 7.14
CA GLN A 957 -17.20 14.20 7.78
C GLN A 957 -16.12 13.78 6.76
N VAL A 958 -14.85 13.88 7.16
CA VAL A 958 -13.73 13.18 6.52
C VAL A 958 -13.22 12.11 7.49
N GLU A 959 -13.13 10.87 7.02
CA GLU A 959 -12.79 9.72 7.86
C GLU A 959 -11.95 8.67 7.14
N CYS A 960 -11.27 7.83 7.92
CA CYS A 960 -10.66 6.61 7.43
C CYS A 960 -11.70 5.47 7.45
N LYS A 961 -12.05 4.91 6.29
CA LYS A 961 -13.02 3.79 6.17
C LYS A 961 -12.49 2.44 6.68
N VAL A 962 -11.28 2.37 7.23
CA VAL A 962 -10.83 1.21 8.03
C VAL A 962 -11.55 1.25 9.36
N GLY A 963 -12.53 0.36 9.55
CA GLY A 963 -13.49 0.47 10.65
C GLY A 963 -12.90 0.51 12.07
N GLU A 964 -11.78 -0.19 12.34
CA GLU A 964 -11.09 -0.07 13.64
C GLU A 964 -10.47 1.32 13.85
N HIS A 965 -9.95 1.97 12.79
CA HIS A 965 -9.38 3.31 12.86
C HIS A 965 -10.49 4.36 13.07
N GLN A 966 -11.61 4.21 12.36
CA GLN A 966 -12.83 5.01 12.54
C GLN A 966 -13.35 4.91 14.00
N GLN A 967 -13.50 3.69 14.54
CA GLN A 967 -13.94 3.48 15.93
C GLN A 967 -12.95 4.00 16.99
N ALA A 968 -11.64 3.95 16.72
CA ALA A 968 -10.64 4.54 17.59
C ALA A 968 -10.80 6.07 17.66
N GLY A 969 -11.03 6.70 16.51
CA GLY A 969 -11.37 8.12 16.38
C GLY A 969 -10.72 8.84 15.19
N MET A 970 -10.35 8.16 14.11
CA MET A 970 -9.72 8.77 12.94
C MET A 970 -10.78 9.43 12.02
N SER A 971 -11.38 10.50 12.52
CA SER A 971 -12.40 11.32 11.85
C SER A 971 -12.25 12.80 12.18
N ALA A 972 -12.62 13.65 11.24
CA ALA A 972 -12.68 15.11 11.35
C ALA A 972 -13.90 15.67 10.62
N LEU A 973 -14.33 16.88 10.97
CA LEU A 973 -15.43 17.58 10.31
C LEU A 973 -14.89 18.72 9.45
N PHE A 974 -15.53 18.96 8.31
CA PHE A 974 -15.27 20.12 7.46
C PHE A 974 -16.58 20.84 7.10
N LEU A 975 -16.53 22.17 7.07
CA LEU A 975 -17.66 23.04 6.74
C LEU A 975 -17.54 23.51 5.29
N VAL A 976 -18.58 23.25 4.50
CA VAL A 976 -18.82 23.90 3.20
C VAL A 976 -19.86 24.99 3.42
N TYR A 977 -19.50 26.26 3.20
CA TYR A 977 -20.43 27.40 3.30
C TYR A 977 -20.80 27.94 1.92
N ASN A 978 -22.00 28.51 1.79
CA ASN A 978 -22.47 29.12 0.53
C ASN A 978 -21.89 30.54 0.40
N LEU A 979 -21.47 30.94 -0.80
CA LEU A 979 -20.96 32.29 -1.09
C LEU A 979 -22.06 33.37 -1.20
N GLY A 980 -23.33 32.99 -1.00
CA GLY A 980 -24.50 33.86 -1.12
C GLY A 980 -25.00 34.53 0.17
N GLU A 981 -24.37 34.28 1.33
CA GLU A 981 -24.69 34.90 2.63
C GLU A 981 -23.43 35.46 3.32
#